data_AF-A0AB73HB38-F1
#
_entry.id   AF-A0AB73HB38-F1
#
_cell.length_a   1.000
_cell.length_b   1.000
_cell.length_c   1.000
_cell.angle_alpha   90.00
_cell.angle_beta   90.00
_cell.angle_gamma   90.00
#
_symmetry.space_group_name_H-M   'P 1'
#
loop_
_entity.id
_entity.type
_entity.pdbx_description
1 polymer ?
#
loop_
_entity_poly.entity_id
_entity_poly.type
_entity_poly.pdbx_seq_one_letter_code
_entity_poly.pdbx_strand_id
1 'polypeptide(L)'
;MNMIGLPIQNIVFANEIEQTINGAVLLEETEAKESETVETNTSDSNNMESETAPISEKESEPTEISSSETVLEKSKVLTDAPTFNSSEKQKFSEEASSTTKQSEKRPATKNVTSGGFPNGSTATWKFDDATGTLSITGGTLINPAMSIQDLTGIPVSEITNIVFEDKLFLSGSCSSLFHQSIAPNLDVSKLDTSEVTDMSNMFRESAATSLDLSGFDTSKVMRTAVMFYRSAATSLDLSNWNTSNLEYMQGMFRESAATSLDVSDFDTSNVVSMQTVFLGASTTSLDLSGWDTSNVTDMSNMFQNSSVTSLDVSNFDTSNVTNMYSMFAGAVQLQNLALGGKFRFLSNAALPNPIPTDKYTGRWQNVGSGTVNNPKGMFINISSVLMGTYDGSTMADTYVWQPILLEVNVQDSVLMVGDTWNPADNFVSGLDSVGNPVDFNAITVTGSVDTTQPGVHSVDYSYGGRTSTATITVLETMPASWINFSVDGTNVRSIPGTLLSTPEWDLTTGLWDKWNPGTVKVPADKLPSEPTKQGYEFKGWKDNTGTMVDFSILDLDLNNQNEFDFYAAFEKKEYTVTFDVEGKQEQQAVLFEELITEPTVPYKAGYAFTGWYDAPTGGNKWDFSTDKMPAGNVTLYAQFNKLGFVTPEIKPSVPTAVTPIMPGVDPITPNTEPPTIPGEGPNTVSNTGSRNTIITSPKNTTTFSLATPQESKLAKLGEKNSRILQGLGLIMMISGIVFFIFKRKKICS
;
A
#
# COMPACT_ATOMS: atom_id res chain seq x y z
N MET A 1 -27.59 -49.97 -32.72
CA MET A 1 -27.57 -51.13 -33.64
C MET A 1 -27.46 -50.55 -35.05
N ASN A 2 -26.32 -50.78 -35.73
CA ASN A 2 -25.89 -50.23 -37.04
C ASN A 2 -25.81 -48.68 -37.12
N MET A 3 -24.74 -48.01 -37.54
CA MET A 3 -23.75 -48.14 -38.64
C MET A 3 -24.21 -47.66 -40.02
N ILE A 4 -23.54 -46.60 -40.52
CA ILE A 4 -23.17 -46.18 -41.91
C ILE A 4 -22.66 -44.71 -41.81
N GLY A 5 -21.63 -44.20 -42.52
CA GLY A 5 -20.67 -44.91 -43.37
C GLY A 5 -19.84 -44.12 -44.41
N LEU A 6 -19.15 -43.00 -44.08
CA LEU A 6 -18.01 -42.39 -44.86
C LEU A 6 -18.30 -41.91 -46.33
N PRO A 7 -17.34 -41.47 -47.19
CA PRO A 7 -16.07 -40.67 -47.05
C PRO A 7 -15.92 -39.49 -48.11
N ILE A 8 -14.68 -38.97 -48.31
CA ILE A 8 -14.08 -38.20 -49.47
C ILE A 8 -14.57 -36.73 -49.74
N GLN A 9 -13.82 -35.80 -50.40
CA GLN A 9 -12.57 -35.85 -51.21
C GLN A 9 -11.70 -34.55 -51.21
N ASN A 10 -10.45 -34.65 -51.71
CA ASN A 10 -9.46 -33.59 -51.97
C ASN A 10 -9.77 -32.70 -53.21
N ILE A 11 -9.13 -31.51 -53.29
CA ILE A 11 -8.70 -30.84 -54.54
C ILE A 11 -7.25 -30.32 -54.35
N VAL A 12 -6.48 -30.18 -55.45
CA VAL A 12 -5.01 -29.94 -55.50
C VAL A 12 -4.64 -29.04 -56.70
N PHE A 13 -3.40 -28.50 -56.72
CA PHE A 13 -2.72 -27.75 -57.81
C PHE A 13 -3.15 -26.27 -57.98
N ALA A 14 -2.35 -25.38 -58.60
CA ALA A 14 -1.14 -25.58 -59.44
C ALA A 14 0.00 -24.55 -59.16
N ASN A 15 1.04 -24.58 -59.99
CA ASN A 15 2.26 -23.75 -59.96
C ASN A 15 2.42 -22.99 -61.32
N GLU A 16 3.52 -22.23 -61.50
CA GLU A 16 3.97 -21.62 -62.79
C GLU A 16 3.18 -20.38 -63.32
N ILE A 17 3.75 -19.43 -64.11
CA ILE A 17 5.09 -18.80 -64.16
C ILE A 17 4.98 -17.48 -64.99
N GLU A 18 5.92 -16.52 -64.79
CA GLU A 18 6.23 -15.33 -65.64
C GLU A 18 5.14 -14.38 -66.18
N GLN A 19 5.32 -13.06 -65.97
CA GLN A 19 5.84 -12.18 -67.04
C GLN A 19 6.30 -10.80 -66.52
N THR A 20 7.32 -10.24 -67.20
CA THR A 20 7.96 -8.93 -66.97
C THR A 20 7.37 -7.87 -67.92
N ILE A 21 7.52 -6.55 -67.64
CA ILE A 21 7.98 -5.48 -68.60
C ILE A 21 7.70 -4.04 -68.08
N ASN A 22 8.70 -3.16 -68.23
CA ASN A 22 8.72 -1.66 -68.14
C ASN A 22 8.30 -0.94 -66.83
N GLY A 23 8.83 0.25 -66.50
CA GLY A 23 10.02 0.93 -67.04
C GLY A 23 9.96 2.48 -67.05
N ALA A 24 11.09 3.13 -66.67
CA ALA A 24 11.40 4.58 -66.82
C ALA A 24 10.51 5.55 -65.97
N VAL A 25 10.79 6.85 -65.74
CA VAL A 25 11.89 7.81 -66.08
C VAL A 25 11.74 9.03 -65.10
N LEU A 26 12.64 9.96 -64.74
CA LEU A 26 14.05 10.43 -64.95
C LEU A 26 14.63 10.77 -63.53
N LEU A 27 15.87 11.23 -63.26
CA LEU A 27 17.09 11.50 -64.05
C LEU A 27 18.34 10.90 -63.32
N GLU A 28 19.43 11.54 -62.81
CA GLU A 28 19.95 12.93 -62.81
C GLU A 28 21.50 12.99 -62.83
N GLU A 29 22.08 14.17 -62.59
CA GLU A 29 23.45 14.65 -62.91
C GLU A 29 24.54 14.45 -61.80
N THR A 30 25.88 14.52 -62.01
CA THR A 30 26.78 14.61 -63.20
C THR A 30 28.23 14.12 -62.92
N GLU A 31 28.92 13.67 -63.98
CA GLU A 31 30.37 13.75 -64.35
C GLU A 31 31.59 13.47 -63.40
N ALA A 32 32.23 12.31 -63.61
CA ALA A 32 33.56 12.08 -64.28
C ALA A 32 34.97 12.42 -63.64
N LYS A 33 36.01 11.75 -64.23
CA LYS A 33 37.49 11.93 -64.16
C LYS A 33 38.27 11.44 -62.88
N GLU A 34 39.53 10.95 -62.92
CA GLU A 34 40.43 10.42 -63.99
C GLU A 34 41.73 9.74 -63.40
N SER A 35 42.49 8.99 -64.22
CA SER A 35 43.95 8.68 -64.17
C SER A 35 44.62 7.82 -63.07
N GLU A 36 44.93 6.57 -63.43
CA GLU A 36 46.27 5.95 -63.60
C GLU A 36 47.58 6.33 -62.83
N THR A 37 48.33 5.25 -62.48
CA THR A 37 49.81 4.98 -62.62
C THR A 37 50.90 5.35 -61.57
N VAL A 38 51.64 4.29 -61.15
CA VAL A 38 53.13 4.06 -61.19
C VAL A 38 54.12 4.63 -60.13
N GLU A 39 54.89 3.69 -59.55
CA GLU A 39 56.29 3.67 -59.02
C GLU A 39 57.03 4.93 -58.49
N THR A 40 57.76 4.79 -57.37
CA THR A 40 59.24 4.50 -57.38
C THR A 40 59.86 4.30 -55.97
N ASN A 41 61.13 3.86 -55.92
CA ASN A 41 61.88 3.34 -54.77
C ASN A 41 62.64 4.42 -53.93
N THR A 42 63.47 3.94 -52.98
CA THR A 42 64.65 4.60 -52.32
C THR A 42 64.38 5.66 -51.22
N SER A 43 65.18 5.78 -50.15
CA SER A 43 66.32 4.96 -49.65
C SER A 43 66.73 5.34 -48.20
N ASP A 44 67.29 4.36 -47.49
CA ASP A 44 68.42 4.41 -46.52
C ASP A 44 68.49 5.36 -45.29
N SER A 45 68.83 4.70 -44.16
CA SER A 45 69.85 5.08 -43.17
C SER A 45 69.68 6.33 -42.27
N ASN A 46 69.69 6.12 -40.95
CA ASN A 46 70.88 6.39 -40.14
C ASN A 46 70.88 5.62 -38.79
N ASN A 47 72.01 5.68 -38.07
CA ASN A 47 72.55 4.57 -37.24
C ASN A 47 73.33 5.09 -36.00
N MET A 48 73.90 4.18 -35.18
CA MET A 48 74.91 4.39 -34.10
C MET A 48 74.35 4.95 -32.78
N GLU A 49 74.82 4.62 -31.56
CA GLU A 49 75.85 3.70 -30.97
C GLU A 49 75.28 3.23 -29.58
N SER A 50 75.53 2.07 -28.96
CA SER A 50 76.72 1.23 -28.66
C SER A 50 77.57 1.66 -27.43
N GLU A 51 77.45 0.93 -26.31
CA GLU A 51 78.51 0.62 -25.32
C GLU A 51 78.06 -0.62 -24.49
N THR A 52 78.66 -1.81 -24.64
CA THR A 52 79.82 -2.44 -23.95
C THR A 52 79.51 -3.20 -22.62
N ALA A 53 80.33 -4.21 -22.29
CA ALA A 53 80.06 -5.29 -21.30
C ALA A 53 81.03 -5.22 -20.07
N PRO A 54 81.34 -6.25 -19.21
CA PRO A 54 81.51 -7.69 -19.51
C PRO A 54 81.23 -8.77 -18.40
N ILE A 55 81.25 -10.07 -18.80
CA ILE A 55 81.82 -11.27 -18.08
C ILE A 55 81.22 -11.66 -16.69
N SER A 56 80.88 -12.91 -16.35
CA SER A 56 81.00 -14.30 -16.92
C SER A 56 80.10 -15.24 -16.04
N GLU A 57 79.86 -16.55 -16.18
CA GLU A 57 80.14 -17.70 -17.10
C GLU A 57 79.10 -18.83 -16.71
N LYS A 58 79.07 -20.12 -17.13
CA LYS A 58 79.97 -21.03 -17.89
C LYS A 58 79.17 -22.13 -18.66
N GLU A 59 79.67 -23.37 -18.68
CA GLU A 59 79.12 -24.62 -19.21
C GLU A 59 77.98 -25.20 -18.31
N SER A 60 77.15 -26.19 -18.74
CA SER A 60 77.28 -27.10 -19.88
C SER A 60 75.96 -27.49 -20.57
N GLU A 61 76.08 -27.81 -21.86
CA GLU A 61 75.15 -28.58 -22.72
C GLU A 61 74.94 -30.05 -22.21
N PRO A 62 74.03 -30.91 -22.76
CA PRO A 62 73.90 -31.16 -24.21
C PRO A 62 72.51 -31.52 -24.83
N THR A 63 72.51 -31.37 -26.16
CA THR A 63 71.79 -32.16 -27.19
C THR A 63 70.26 -32.11 -27.34
N GLU A 64 69.91 -31.71 -28.56
CA GLU A 64 68.68 -31.95 -29.32
C GLU A 64 68.26 -33.43 -29.41
N ILE A 65 67.02 -33.67 -29.84
CA ILE A 65 66.75 -34.26 -31.17
C ILE A 65 65.48 -33.57 -31.72
N SER A 66 65.49 -33.25 -33.02
CA SER A 66 64.38 -32.58 -33.71
C SER A 66 63.82 -33.42 -34.86
N SER A 67 62.56 -33.15 -35.20
CA SER A 67 61.92 -33.36 -36.51
C SER A 67 61.76 -34.78 -37.09
N SER A 68 60.52 -35.09 -37.48
CA SER A 68 60.19 -35.99 -38.59
C SER A 68 58.86 -35.57 -39.22
N GLU A 69 58.98 -34.68 -40.21
CA GLU A 69 57.95 -34.30 -41.18
C GLU A 69 57.63 -35.48 -42.15
N THR A 70 56.53 -35.59 -42.91
CA THR A 70 55.25 -34.85 -43.07
C THR A 70 54.33 -35.61 -44.06
N VAL A 71 52.99 -35.41 -43.98
CA VAL A 71 52.04 -35.33 -45.15
C VAL A 71 51.80 -36.65 -45.93
N LEU A 72 50.64 -36.98 -46.55
CA LEU A 72 49.37 -36.30 -46.92
C LEU A 72 48.13 -37.08 -46.32
N GLU A 73 46.83 -36.74 -46.46
CA GLU A 73 46.07 -35.55 -46.93
C GLU A 73 44.60 -35.56 -46.39
N LYS A 74 43.77 -34.60 -46.85
CA LYS A 74 42.30 -34.59 -47.11
C LYS A 74 41.39 -35.70 -46.51
N SER A 75 40.19 -35.40 -46.00
CA SER A 75 39.40 -34.14 -46.06
C SER A 75 38.13 -34.13 -45.18
N LYS A 76 37.47 -32.95 -45.19
CA LYS A 76 36.09 -32.60 -44.80
C LYS A 76 35.84 -32.12 -43.36
N VAL A 77 35.14 -30.99 -43.32
CA VAL A 77 34.64 -30.27 -42.15
C VAL A 77 33.35 -30.92 -41.63
N LEU A 78 33.18 -30.94 -40.32
CA LEU A 78 31.89 -30.82 -39.64
C LEU A 78 32.12 -30.20 -38.24
N THR A 79 31.04 -29.72 -37.63
CA THR A 79 31.05 -28.78 -36.50
C THR A 79 30.79 -29.45 -35.14
N ASP A 80 30.83 -28.59 -34.11
CA ASP A 80 30.19 -28.73 -32.80
C ASP A 80 30.93 -29.48 -31.69
N ALA A 81 30.83 -28.91 -30.48
CA ALA A 81 31.57 -29.29 -29.30
C ALA A 81 30.73 -30.19 -28.36
N PRO A 82 31.34 -31.12 -27.61
CA PRO A 82 30.62 -31.98 -26.68
C PRO A 82 30.16 -31.20 -25.45
N THR A 83 28.85 -31.03 -25.29
CA THR A 83 28.24 -30.58 -24.05
C THR A 83 28.03 -31.78 -23.12
N PHE A 84 28.67 -31.75 -21.94
CA PHE A 84 28.37 -32.71 -20.87
C PHE A 84 27.11 -32.26 -20.14
N ASN A 85 26.02 -33.01 -20.31
CA ASN A 85 24.74 -32.72 -19.67
C ASN A 85 24.46 -33.80 -18.61
N SER A 86 24.20 -33.41 -17.37
CA SER A 86 24.13 -34.33 -16.23
C SER A 86 22.91 -34.09 -15.36
N SER A 87 21.82 -34.80 -15.63
CA SER A 87 20.90 -35.35 -14.63
C SER A 87 19.68 -36.03 -15.27
N GLU A 88 19.48 -37.32 -14.96
CA GLU A 88 18.12 -37.90 -14.86
C GLU A 88 18.06 -38.78 -13.60
N LYS A 89 17.05 -38.54 -12.75
CA LYS A 89 16.75 -39.39 -11.60
C LYS A 89 15.87 -40.55 -12.06
N GLN A 90 16.40 -41.77 -12.18
CA GLN A 90 15.54 -42.94 -12.37
C GLN A 90 14.87 -43.35 -11.06
N LYS A 91 13.57 -43.08 -10.99
CA LYS A 91 12.63 -43.57 -9.98
C LYS A 91 12.28 -45.02 -10.31
N PHE A 92 12.89 -45.99 -9.62
CA PHE A 92 12.59 -47.41 -9.84
C PHE A 92 11.25 -47.80 -9.18
N SER A 93 10.44 -48.58 -9.89
CA SER A 93 9.09 -48.98 -9.49
C SER A 93 9.06 -50.24 -8.64
N GLU A 94 8.04 -50.37 -7.80
CA GLU A 94 7.69 -51.65 -7.18
C GLU A 94 7.22 -52.64 -8.25
N GLU A 95 7.94 -53.74 -8.45
CA GLU A 95 7.41 -54.93 -9.11
C GLU A 95 7.95 -56.20 -8.44
N ALA A 96 7.04 -57.04 -7.94
CA ALA A 96 7.39 -58.19 -7.12
C ALA A 96 7.77 -59.40 -8.00
N SER A 97 9.06 -59.61 -8.24
CA SER A 97 9.58 -60.81 -8.91
C SER A 97 10.24 -61.77 -7.93
N SER A 98 9.56 -62.88 -7.63
CA SER A 98 10.02 -63.88 -6.67
C SER A 98 11.10 -64.79 -7.27
N THR A 99 12.37 -64.50 -7.00
CA THR A 99 13.48 -65.41 -7.34
C THR A 99 14.20 -65.86 -6.07
N THR A 100 13.94 -67.10 -5.65
CA THR A 100 14.51 -67.70 -4.43
C THR A 100 16.02 -67.93 -4.56
N LYS A 101 16.83 -66.91 -4.25
CA LYS A 101 18.22 -67.14 -3.86
C LYS A 101 18.24 -67.66 -2.43
N GLN A 102 18.74 -68.88 -2.27
CA GLN A 102 18.90 -69.50 -0.96
C GLN A 102 19.83 -68.63 -0.10
N SER A 103 19.47 -68.42 1.17
CA SER A 103 20.42 -67.90 2.14
C SER A 103 21.46 -68.98 2.44
N GLU A 104 22.63 -68.91 1.79
CA GLU A 104 23.80 -69.65 2.25
C GLU A 104 24.19 -69.12 3.63
N LYS A 105 23.78 -69.87 4.65
CA LYS A 105 24.05 -69.56 6.06
C LYS A 105 25.55 -69.73 6.30
N ARG A 106 26.31 -68.62 6.23
CA ARG A 106 27.77 -68.53 6.38
C ARG A 106 28.29 -69.48 7.49
N PRO A 107 29.37 -70.25 7.24
CA PRO A 107 29.95 -71.14 8.25
C PRO A 107 30.31 -70.40 9.54
N ALA A 108 30.01 -71.01 10.68
CA ALA A 108 30.21 -70.40 12.00
C ALA A 108 31.67 -70.51 12.51
N THR A 109 32.64 -70.16 11.66
CA THR A 109 34.06 -70.03 12.05
C THR A 109 34.32 -68.62 12.59
N LYS A 110 34.41 -68.51 13.92
CA LYS A 110 34.73 -67.26 14.62
C LYS A 110 36.20 -66.90 14.42
N ASN A 111 36.52 -66.22 13.32
CA ASN A 111 37.81 -65.57 13.17
C ASN A 111 37.79 -64.24 13.94
N VAL A 112 38.89 -63.97 14.62
CA VAL A 112 39.15 -62.71 15.31
C VAL A 112 40.54 -62.27 14.88
N THR A 113 40.60 -61.33 13.94
CA THR A 113 41.86 -60.77 13.46
C THR A 113 42.29 -59.64 14.40
N SER A 114 43.57 -59.54 14.72
CA SER A 114 44.10 -58.46 15.58
C SER A 114 45.51 -58.06 15.19
N GLY A 115 45.87 -56.81 15.49
CA GLY A 115 47.18 -56.24 15.17
C GLY A 115 47.49 -54.98 15.96
N GLY A 116 48.68 -54.43 15.72
CA GLY A 116 49.10 -53.13 16.23
C GLY A 116 49.00 -52.05 15.16
N PHE A 117 49.19 -50.80 15.58
CA PHE A 117 49.38 -49.65 14.70
C PHE A 117 50.88 -49.34 14.50
N PRO A 118 51.29 -48.65 13.42
CA PRO A 118 52.70 -48.36 13.13
C PRO A 118 53.30 -47.27 14.04
N ASN A 119 54.53 -46.86 13.74
CA ASN A 119 55.17 -45.64 14.27
C ASN A 119 55.36 -45.58 15.80
N GLY A 120 55.41 -46.73 16.48
CA GLY A 120 55.59 -46.81 17.93
C GLY A 120 54.29 -46.59 18.72
N SER A 121 53.14 -46.59 18.04
CA SER A 121 51.83 -46.57 18.68
C SER A 121 51.65 -47.73 19.66
N THR A 122 51.06 -47.47 20.83
CA THR A 122 50.81 -48.49 21.86
C THR A 122 49.41 -49.08 21.77
N ALA A 123 48.51 -48.42 21.04
CA ALA A 123 47.17 -48.94 20.76
C ALA A 123 47.24 -50.19 19.87
N THR A 124 46.26 -51.07 20.03
CA THR A 124 46.07 -52.29 19.23
C THR A 124 44.62 -52.36 18.76
N TRP A 125 44.36 -53.18 17.75
CA TRP A 125 43.04 -53.33 17.15
C TRP A 125 42.65 -54.80 17.03
N LYS A 126 41.34 -55.05 17.00
CA LYS A 126 40.74 -56.38 16.97
C LYS A 126 39.41 -56.33 16.23
N PHE A 127 39.28 -57.11 15.16
CA PHE A 127 38.04 -57.27 14.40
C PHE A 127 37.34 -58.58 14.79
N ASP A 128 36.00 -58.55 14.86
CA ASP A 128 35.14 -59.71 15.08
C ASP A 128 34.19 -59.93 13.89
N ASP A 129 34.55 -60.88 13.02
CA ASP A 129 33.77 -61.34 11.85
C ASP A 129 32.29 -61.64 12.18
N ALA A 130 31.96 -62.00 13.43
CA ALA A 130 30.61 -62.38 13.82
C ALA A 130 29.69 -61.18 14.13
N THR A 131 30.25 -60.00 14.35
CA THR A 131 29.50 -58.75 14.63
C THR A 131 29.79 -57.62 13.64
N GLY A 132 30.94 -57.67 12.94
CA GLY A 132 31.45 -56.55 12.15
C GLY A 132 32.09 -55.44 13.00
N THR A 133 32.38 -55.71 14.28
CA THR A 133 32.93 -54.71 15.20
C THR A 133 34.45 -54.64 15.10
N LEU A 134 34.98 -53.46 14.77
CA LEU A 134 36.39 -53.12 14.96
C LEU A 134 36.57 -52.50 16.35
N SER A 135 37.17 -53.24 17.28
CA SER A 135 37.54 -52.76 18.61
C SER A 135 38.97 -52.23 18.59
N ILE A 136 39.21 -51.06 19.17
CA ILE A 136 40.53 -50.42 19.30
C ILE A 136 40.81 -50.18 20.79
N THR A 137 41.94 -50.67 21.28
CA THR A 137 42.33 -50.51 22.68
C THR A 137 42.75 -49.06 22.97
N GLY A 138 42.61 -48.62 24.22
CA GLY A 138 43.24 -47.39 24.67
C GLY A 138 44.77 -47.42 24.55
N GLY A 139 45.40 -46.25 24.68
CA GLY A 139 46.83 -46.07 24.49
C GLY A 139 47.14 -44.86 23.61
N THR A 140 48.33 -44.81 23.01
CA THR A 140 48.73 -43.74 22.08
C THR A 140 48.73 -44.23 20.63
N LEU A 141 48.24 -43.39 19.72
CA LEU A 141 48.32 -43.56 18.27
C LEU A 141 49.16 -42.40 17.69
N ILE A 142 50.27 -42.74 17.02
CA ILE A 142 51.29 -41.79 16.59
C ILE A 142 51.36 -41.79 15.07
N ASN A 143 51.07 -40.64 14.44
CA ASN A 143 51.07 -40.47 12.98
C ASN A 143 50.41 -41.66 12.21
N PRO A 144 49.13 -42.02 12.46
CA PRO A 144 48.45 -43.10 11.75
C PRO A 144 48.27 -42.77 10.26
N ALA A 145 49.21 -43.20 9.43
CA ALA A 145 49.30 -42.84 8.01
C ALA A 145 48.31 -43.58 7.07
N MET A 146 47.21 -44.12 7.61
CA MET A 146 46.21 -44.91 6.88
C MET A 146 44.86 -44.91 7.63
N SER A 147 43.75 -45.14 6.91
CA SER A 147 42.45 -45.30 7.55
C SER A 147 42.44 -46.55 8.43
N ILE A 148 41.72 -46.52 9.56
CA ILE A 148 41.52 -47.74 10.37
C ILE A 148 40.71 -48.82 9.64
N GLN A 149 40.11 -48.48 8.49
CA GLN A 149 39.54 -49.46 7.58
C GLN A 149 40.58 -50.23 6.78
N ASP A 150 41.68 -49.59 6.36
CA ASP A 150 42.70 -50.18 5.48
C ASP A 150 43.61 -51.19 6.21
N LEU A 151 43.32 -51.48 7.48
CA LEU A 151 44.11 -52.35 8.34
C LEU A 151 44.18 -53.77 7.78
N THR A 152 45.41 -54.29 7.70
CA THR A 152 45.71 -55.53 6.98
C THR A 152 45.06 -56.75 7.64
N GLY A 153 44.21 -57.44 6.86
CA GLY A 153 43.50 -58.63 7.29
C GLY A 153 42.06 -58.39 7.78
N ILE A 154 41.55 -57.14 7.69
CA ILE A 154 40.13 -56.84 7.90
C ILE A 154 39.39 -56.80 6.54
N PRO A 155 38.27 -57.52 6.35
CA PRO A 155 37.40 -57.32 5.20
C PRO A 155 36.59 -56.02 5.40
N VAL A 156 37.06 -54.92 4.82
CA VAL A 156 36.49 -53.56 5.02
C VAL A 156 34.97 -53.51 4.89
N SER A 157 34.40 -54.19 3.89
CA SER A 157 32.96 -54.25 3.63
C SER A 157 32.13 -54.96 4.71
N GLU A 158 32.76 -55.57 5.72
CA GLU A 158 32.09 -56.19 6.86
C GLU A 158 32.21 -55.37 8.16
N ILE A 159 32.88 -54.20 8.14
CA ILE A 159 32.91 -53.29 9.28
C ILE A 159 31.53 -52.61 9.42
N THR A 160 30.86 -52.85 10.53
CA THR A 160 29.53 -52.27 10.85
C THR A 160 29.59 -51.26 11.99
N ASN A 161 30.62 -51.36 12.84
CA ASN A 161 30.75 -50.60 14.08
C ASN A 161 32.23 -50.45 14.46
N ILE A 162 32.60 -49.32 15.05
CA ILE A 162 33.96 -49.03 15.49
C ILE A 162 33.90 -48.58 16.95
N VAL A 163 34.64 -49.26 17.82
CA VAL A 163 34.56 -49.10 19.28
C VAL A 163 35.93 -48.86 19.87
N PHE A 164 36.13 -47.70 20.48
CA PHE A 164 37.27 -47.46 21.35
C PHE A 164 36.98 -48.07 22.73
N GLU A 165 37.80 -49.01 23.19
CA GLU A 165 37.60 -49.69 24.47
C GLU A 165 37.84 -48.73 25.64
N ASP A 166 38.93 -47.96 25.57
CA ASP A 166 39.35 -46.94 26.54
C ASP A 166 39.91 -45.72 25.78
N LYS A 167 40.33 -44.65 26.49
CA LYS A 167 40.79 -43.39 25.89
C LYS A 167 42.02 -43.59 24.98
N LEU A 168 41.96 -42.98 23.79
CA LEU A 168 42.97 -43.08 22.74
C LEU A 168 43.63 -41.71 22.49
N PHE A 169 44.91 -41.60 22.82
CA PHE A 169 45.69 -40.38 22.67
C PHE A 169 46.27 -40.27 21.25
N LEU A 170 45.79 -39.30 20.48
CA LEU A 170 46.22 -39.06 19.10
C LEU A 170 47.35 -38.03 19.05
N SER A 171 48.32 -38.22 18.15
CA SER A 171 49.47 -37.31 18.03
C SER A 171 50.05 -37.22 16.62
N GLY A 172 50.47 -36.01 16.24
CA GLY A 172 51.01 -35.71 14.90
C GLY A 172 49.91 -35.62 13.83
N SER A 173 50.17 -36.18 12.64
CA SER A 173 49.15 -36.27 11.58
C SER A 173 48.23 -37.47 11.82
N CYS A 174 46.96 -37.20 12.06
CA CYS A 174 45.88 -38.18 12.03
C CYS A 174 45.08 -38.09 10.73
N SER A 175 45.76 -37.70 9.63
CA SER A 175 45.14 -37.64 8.31
C SER A 175 44.48 -38.97 7.97
N SER A 176 43.30 -38.90 7.37
CA SER A 176 42.55 -40.04 6.83
C SER A 176 42.10 -41.10 7.85
N LEU A 177 42.18 -40.86 9.18
CA LEU A 177 41.95 -41.90 10.19
C LEU A 177 40.61 -42.66 10.05
N PHE A 178 39.53 -41.95 9.68
CA PHE A 178 38.21 -42.52 9.37
C PHE A 178 37.80 -42.29 7.90
N HIS A 179 38.77 -42.15 6.99
CA HIS A 179 38.53 -41.98 5.56
C HIS A 179 37.75 -43.17 5.02
N GLN A 180 36.68 -42.86 4.26
CA GLN A 180 35.69 -43.77 3.71
C GLN A 180 34.96 -44.63 4.75
N SER A 181 34.99 -44.28 6.05
CA SER A 181 34.45 -45.12 7.14
C SER A 181 32.99 -45.49 6.89
N ILE A 182 32.73 -46.78 6.60
CA ILE A 182 31.39 -47.28 6.27
C ILE A 182 30.51 -47.50 7.50
N ALA A 183 31.06 -47.37 8.70
CA ALA A 183 30.31 -47.47 9.95
C ALA A 183 29.32 -46.30 10.09
N PRO A 184 27.99 -46.54 10.13
CA PRO A 184 26.99 -45.47 10.19
C PRO A 184 26.90 -44.81 11.57
N ASN A 185 27.43 -45.47 12.60
CA ASN A 185 27.64 -44.96 13.94
C ASN A 185 29.15 -44.95 14.21
N LEU A 186 29.68 -43.81 14.66
CA LEU A 186 31.10 -43.65 14.98
C LEU A 186 31.25 -42.77 16.22
N ASP A 187 31.44 -43.40 17.38
CA ASP A 187 31.71 -42.71 18.64
C ASP A 187 33.19 -42.29 18.68
N VAL A 188 33.43 -40.97 18.67
CA VAL A 188 34.77 -40.37 18.77
C VAL A 188 35.03 -39.69 20.11
N SER A 189 34.12 -39.80 21.10
CA SER A 189 34.21 -39.15 22.41
C SER A 189 35.42 -39.59 23.26
N LYS A 190 36.05 -40.72 22.90
CA LYS A 190 37.25 -41.28 23.54
C LYS A 190 38.57 -40.86 22.88
N LEU A 191 38.54 -40.06 21.82
CA LEU A 191 39.76 -39.54 21.20
C LEU A 191 40.29 -38.33 21.99
N ASP A 192 41.59 -38.28 22.22
CA ASP A 192 42.28 -37.07 22.68
C ASP A 192 43.08 -36.49 21.50
N THR A 193 42.70 -35.30 21.03
CA THR A 193 43.33 -34.65 19.88
C THR A 193 44.35 -33.57 20.28
N SER A 194 44.63 -33.39 21.57
CA SER A 194 45.45 -32.27 22.07
C SER A 194 46.91 -32.25 21.59
N GLU A 195 47.41 -33.31 20.96
CA GLU A 195 48.74 -33.38 20.31
C GLU A 195 48.66 -33.60 18.78
N VAL A 196 47.48 -33.43 18.17
CA VAL A 196 47.26 -33.57 16.73
C VAL A 196 47.56 -32.25 16.01
N THR A 197 48.32 -32.33 14.91
CA THR A 197 48.72 -31.18 14.08
C THR A 197 48.09 -31.18 12.69
N ASP A 198 47.47 -32.29 12.28
CA ASP A 198 46.86 -32.47 10.96
C ASP A 198 45.72 -33.50 11.03
N MET A 199 44.54 -33.07 10.59
CA MET A 199 43.29 -33.84 10.52
C MET A 199 42.76 -33.94 9.07
N SER A 200 43.62 -33.73 8.06
CA SER A 200 43.21 -33.75 6.66
C SER A 200 42.53 -35.07 6.28
N ASN A 201 41.49 -35.05 5.44
CA ASN A 201 40.69 -36.23 5.07
C ASN A 201 40.05 -37.04 6.24
N MET A 202 40.16 -36.61 7.51
CA MET A 202 39.93 -37.51 8.66
C MET A 202 38.54 -38.16 8.68
N PHE A 203 37.49 -37.50 8.21
CA PHE A 203 36.13 -38.04 8.03
C PHE A 203 35.64 -37.99 6.57
N ARG A 204 36.55 -37.85 5.61
CA ARG A 204 36.23 -37.80 4.17
C ARG A 204 35.46 -39.05 3.77
N GLU A 205 34.35 -38.89 3.05
CA GLU A 205 33.51 -39.98 2.53
C GLU A 205 33.03 -40.97 3.60
N SER A 206 33.01 -40.56 4.89
CA SER A 206 32.46 -41.37 5.98
C SER A 206 30.92 -41.41 5.94
N ALA A 207 30.37 -42.60 6.16
CA ALA A 207 28.94 -42.88 6.29
C ALA A 207 28.35 -42.53 7.68
N ALA A 208 29.16 -42.03 8.62
CA ALA A 208 28.69 -41.60 9.93
C ALA A 208 27.72 -40.41 9.78
N THR A 209 26.46 -40.61 10.17
CA THR A 209 25.38 -39.60 9.98
C THR A 209 25.36 -38.50 11.04
N SER A 210 26.10 -38.71 12.12
CA SER A 210 26.35 -37.80 13.24
C SER A 210 27.78 -38.05 13.76
N LEU A 211 28.46 -37.00 14.20
CA LEU A 211 29.79 -37.02 14.80
C LEU A 211 29.79 -36.07 16.01
N ASP A 212 30.06 -36.59 17.21
CA ASP A 212 30.24 -35.76 18.40
C ASP A 212 31.68 -35.26 18.46
N LEU A 213 31.90 -34.05 17.95
CA LEU A 213 33.21 -33.40 17.91
C LEU A 213 33.49 -32.54 19.17
N SER A 214 32.60 -32.56 20.17
CA SER A 214 32.68 -31.64 21.33
C SER A 214 33.95 -31.81 22.18
N GLY A 215 34.54 -33.01 22.16
CA GLY A 215 35.80 -33.34 22.84
C GLY A 215 37.08 -33.07 22.04
N PHE A 216 37.00 -32.53 20.83
CA PHE A 216 38.19 -32.26 19.99
C PHE A 216 38.87 -30.95 20.42
N ASP A 217 40.08 -31.06 20.98
CA ASP A 217 41.03 -29.96 21.05
C ASP A 217 41.71 -29.80 19.68
N THR A 218 41.51 -28.65 19.03
CA THR A 218 42.13 -28.32 17.74
C THR A 218 43.26 -27.30 17.86
N SER A 219 43.67 -26.92 19.07
CA SER A 219 44.58 -25.78 19.32
C SER A 219 45.97 -25.88 18.68
N LYS A 220 46.38 -27.07 18.23
CA LYS A 220 47.64 -27.33 17.50
C LYS A 220 47.43 -27.74 16.03
N VAL A 221 46.18 -27.83 15.55
CA VAL A 221 45.85 -28.31 14.22
C VAL A 221 46.13 -27.24 13.17
N MET A 222 47.01 -27.56 12.23
CA MET A 222 47.42 -26.67 11.14
C MET A 222 46.69 -27.00 9.82
N ARG A 223 46.07 -28.19 9.73
CA ARG A 223 45.52 -28.74 8.48
C ARG A 223 44.22 -29.50 8.73
N THR A 224 43.15 -29.10 8.05
CA THR A 224 41.81 -29.73 8.04
C THR A 224 41.32 -29.97 6.60
N ALA A 225 42.25 -29.95 5.63
CA ALA A 225 41.96 -30.07 4.20
C ALA A 225 41.10 -31.30 3.90
N VAL A 226 40.00 -31.10 3.17
CA VAL A 226 38.99 -32.11 2.82
C VAL A 226 38.49 -32.99 3.98
N MET A 227 38.57 -32.52 5.24
CA MET A 227 38.26 -33.32 6.44
C MET A 227 36.84 -33.90 6.45
N PHE A 228 35.83 -33.16 5.97
CA PHE A 228 34.43 -33.60 5.86
C PHE A 228 33.95 -33.71 4.40
N TYR A 229 34.87 -33.81 3.44
CA TYR A 229 34.53 -33.92 2.01
C TYR A 229 33.65 -35.16 1.77
N ARG A 230 32.40 -34.95 1.31
CA ARG A 230 31.37 -36.00 1.13
C ARG A 230 31.07 -36.82 2.40
N SER A 231 31.27 -36.24 3.57
CA SER A 231 30.81 -36.84 4.84
C SER A 231 29.27 -36.87 4.90
N ALA A 232 28.71 -37.98 5.39
CA ALA A 232 27.28 -38.15 5.61
C ALA A 232 26.75 -37.43 6.88
N ALA A 233 27.63 -36.77 7.66
CA ALA A 233 27.26 -36.04 8.86
C ALA A 233 26.28 -34.90 8.51
N THR A 234 25.06 -34.98 9.05
CA THR A 234 23.96 -34.03 8.72
C THR A 234 24.02 -32.70 9.48
N SER A 235 24.85 -32.67 10.53
CA SER A 235 25.20 -31.52 11.35
C SER A 235 26.63 -31.74 11.88
N LEU A 236 27.38 -30.65 12.06
CA LEU A 236 28.72 -30.63 12.62
C LEU A 236 28.79 -29.50 13.66
N ASP A 237 29.00 -29.84 14.93
CA ASP A 237 29.30 -28.85 15.97
C ASP A 237 30.80 -28.57 15.97
N LEU A 238 31.15 -27.31 15.74
CA LEU A 238 32.53 -26.82 15.64
C LEU A 238 32.80 -25.70 16.68
N SER A 239 31.86 -25.46 17.61
CA SER A 239 31.89 -24.31 18.54
C SER A 239 33.09 -24.29 19.50
N ASN A 240 33.69 -25.44 19.79
CA ASN A 240 34.90 -25.57 20.61
C ASN A 240 36.22 -25.45 19.81
N TRP A 241 36.17 -25.27 18.48
CA TRP A 241 37.36 -25.33 17.63
C TRP A 241 38.15 -24.03 17.68
N ASN A 242 39.39 -24.11 18.19
CA ASN A 242 40.40 -23.09 17.96
C ASN A 242 41.03 -23.30 16.57
N THR A 243 40.84 -22.36 15.65
CA THR A 243 41.41 -22.38 14.29
C THR A 243 42.61 -21.45 14.11
N SER A 244 43.12 -20.78 15.15
CA SER A 244 44.14 -19.72 14.99
C SER A 244 45.48 -20.18 14.39
N ASN A 245 45.73 -21.49 14.34
CA ASN A 245 46.92 -22.10 13.74
C ASN A 245 46.64 -22.74 12.36
N LEU A 246 45.43 -22.58 11.80
CA LEU A 246 44.99 -23.25 10.58
C LEU A 246 45.54 -22.57 9.32
N GLU A 247 46.43 -23.28 8.61
CA GLU A 247 47.03 -22.84 7.34
C GLU A 247 46.24 -23.38 6.11
N TYR A 248 45.71 -24.61 6.23
CA TYR A 248 45.19 -25.41 5.12
C TYR A 248 43.81 -26.00 5.41
N MET A 249 42.76 -25.37 4.88
CA MET A 249 41.36 -25.79 5.01
C MET A 249 40.69 -26.15 3.66
N GLN A 250 41.45 -26.23 2.57
CA GLN A 250 40.90 -26.42 1.21
C GLN A 250 39.98 -27.65 1.13
N GLY A 251 38.78 -27.45 0.59
CA GLY A 251 37.75 -28.47 0.41
C GLY A 251 37.15 -29.05 1.70
N MET A 252 37.39 -28.46 2.88
CA MET A 252 36.99 -29.00 4.20
C MET A 252 35.52 -29.46 4.26
N PHE A 253 34.57 -28.70 3.70
CA PHE A 253 33.13 -28.99 3.69
C PHE A 253 32.56 -29.31 2.30
N ARG A 254 33.44 -29.63 1.33
CA ARG A 254 33.05 -29.95 -0.05
C ARG A 254 32.01 -31.08 -0.07
N GLU A 255 30.92 -30.89 -0.80
CA GLU A 255 29.85 -31.89 -1.00
C GLU A 255 29.34 -32.50 0.33
N SER A 256 29.45 -31.77 1.44
CA SER A 256 29.05 -32.25 2.77
C SER A 256 27.52 -32.32 2.90
N ALA A 257 27.05 -33.35 3.61
CA ALA A 257 25.64 -33.49 3.99
C ALA A 257 25.18 -32.53 5.10
N ALA A 258 26.09 -31.72 5.67
CA ALA A 258 25.77 -30.75 6.70
C ALA A 258 24.76 -29.70 6.20
N THR A 259 23.57 -29.71 6.77
CA THR A 259 22.46 -28.80 6.39
C THR A 259 22.50 -27.47 7.12
N SER A 260 23.18 -27.44 8.27
CA SER A 260 23.58 -26.27 9.02
C SER A 260 25.04 -26.44 9.41
N LEU A 261 25.81 -25.36 9.33
CA LEU A 261 27.24 -25.31 9.56
C LEU A 261 27.59 -23.93 10.12
N ASP A 262 28.13 -23.87 11.33
CA ASP A 262 28.66 -22.63 11.90
C ASP A 262 30.18 -22.57 11.67
N VAL A 263 30.62 -21.42 11.17
CA VAL A 263 32.01 -21.06 10.87
C VAL A 263 32.26 -19.56 11.15
N SER A 264 31.40 -18.92 11.94
CA SER A 264 31.47 -17.48 12.24
C SER A 264 32.73 -17.12 13.06
N ASP A 265 33.04 -17.94 14.07
CA ASP A 265 34.20 -17.81 14.96
C ASP A 265 35.52 -18.37 14.38
N PHE A 266 35.55 -18.76 13.09
CA PHE A 266 36.79 -19.25 12.46
C PHE A 266 37.77 -18.08 12.23
N ASP A 267 38.85 -18.06 13.02
CA ASP A 267 40.07 -17.34 12.65
C ASP A 267 40.65 -17.98 11.39
N THR A 268 40.67 -17.21 10.30
CA THR A 268 41.26 -17.59 9.00
C THR A 268 42.50 -16.78 8.66
N SER A 269 43.07 -15.98 9.56
CA SER A 269 44.14 -15.02 9.22
C SER A 269 45.42 -15.69 8.70
N ASN A 270 45.64 -16.96 9.04
CA ASN A 270 46.76 -17.79 8.58
C ASN A 270 46.44 -18.66 7.35
N VAL A 271 45.21 -18.64 6.84
CA VAL A 271 44.77 -19.49 5.71
C VAL A 271 45.27 -18.93 4.38
N VAL A 272 46.00 -19.76 3.62
CA VAL A 272 46.58 -19.36 2.31
C VAL A 272 45.73 -19.82 1.11
N SER A 273 44.87 -20.83 1.29
CA SER A 273 43.98 -21.35 0.24
C SER A 273 42.59 -21.69 0.76
N MET A 274 41.57 -21.18 0.06
CA MET A 274 40.15 -21.47 0.26
C MET A 274 39.53 -22.22 -0.93
N GLN A 275 40.37 -22.93 -1.71
CA GLN A 275 39.92 -23.74 -2.84
C GLN A 275 38.83 -24.74 -2.43
N THR A 276 37.72 -24.78 -3.16
CA THR A 276 36.60 -25.75 -3.01
C THR A 276 35.92 -25.86 -1.63
N VAL A 277 36.19 -24.98 -0.66
CA VAL A 277 35.77 -25.15 0.76
C VAL A 277 34.29 -25.48 0.94
N PHE A 278 33.40 -24.80 0.20
CA PHE A 278 31.94 -25.00 0.21
C PHE A 278 31.39 -25.50 -1.14
N LEU A 279 32.24 -26.08 -2.01
CA LEU A 279 31.81 -26.61 -3.31
C LEU A 279 30.75 -27.68 -3.11
N GLY A 280 29.57 -27.51 -3.68
CA GLY A 280 28.46 -28.45 -3.56
C GLY A 280 27.94 -28.65 -2.13
N ALA A 281 28.26 -27.77 -1.18
CA ALA A 281 27.81 -27.91 0.20
C ALA A 281 26.29 -27.74 0.33
N SER A 282 25.69 -28.53 1.24
CA SER A 282 24.23 -28.60 1.43
C SER A 282 23.64 -27.43 2.24
N THR A 283 24.47 -26.64 2.92
CA THR A 283 24.00 -25.48 3.69
C THR A 283 23.45 -24.36 2.80
N THR A 284 22.41 -23.69 3.29
CA THR A 284 21.70 -22.61 2.58
C THR A 284 22.08 -21.21 3.08
N SER A 285 22.87 -21.15 4.15
CA SER A 285 23.38 -19.93 4.80
C SER A 285 24.80 -20.18 5.32
N LEU A 286 25.64 -19.15 5.30
CA LEU A 286 26.97 -19.12 5.88
C LEU A 286 27.17 -17.71 6.47
N ASP A 287 27.59 -17.61 7.72
CA ASP A 287 28.19 -16.39 8.24
C ASP A 287 29.70 -16.49 8.05
N LEU A 288 30.26 -15.53 7.31
CA LEU A 288 31.69 -15.44 7.00
C LEU A 288 32.25 -14.10 7.48
N SER A 289 31.51 -13.34 8.29
CA SER A 289 31.83 -11.95 8.68
C SER A 289 33.11 -11.82 9.51
N GLY A 290 33.47 -12.87 10.27
CA GLY A 290 34.72 -12.96 11.02
C GLY A 290 35.96 -13.30 10.19
N TRP A 291 35.81 -13.73 8.94
CA TRP A 291 36.93 -14.25 8.14
C TRP A 291 37.87 -13.14 7.67
N ASP A 292 39.18 -13.33 7.89
CA ASP A 292 40.24 -12.56 7.24
C ASP A 292 40.76 -13.36 6.04
N THR A 293 40.64 -12.80 4.84
CA THR A 293 41.12 -13.42 3.59
C THR A 293 42.39 -12.76 3.05
N SER A 294 43.01 -11.84 3.78
CA SER A 294 44.13 -11.02 3.28
C SER A 294 45.37 -11.83 2.88
N ASN A 295 45.58 -13.02 3.45
CA ASN A 295 46.66 -13.94 3.07
C ASN A 295 46.25 -15.01 2.02
N VAL A 296 44.99 -15.01 1.56
CA VAL A 296 44.47 -16.03 0.63
C VAL A 296 44.93 -15.75 -0.80
N THR A 297 45.52 -16.76 -1.44
CA THR A 297 46.02 -16.67 -2.83
C THR A 297 45.16 -17.42 -3.85
N ASP A 298 44.33 -18.36 -3.40
CA ASP A 298 43.44 -19.19 -4.24
C ASP A 298 42.05 -19.36 -3.58
N MET A 299 41.01 -18.91 -4.28
CA MET A 299 39.58 -19.05 -3.94
C MET A 299 38.82 -19.88 -4.99
N SER A 300 39.53 -20.68 -5.79
CA SER A 300 38.93 -21.40 -6.92
C SER A 300 37.85 -22.38 -6.49
N ASN A 301 36.71 -22.32 -7.18
CA ASN A 301 35.52 -23.13 -6.97
C ASN A 301 34.94 -23.07 -5.53
N MET A 302 35.30 -22.05 -4.72
CA MET A 302 34.96 -21.98 -3.28
C MET A 302 33.46 -22.17 -2.98
N PHE A 303 32.58 -21.61 -3.80
CA PHE A 303 31.12 -21.69 -3.71
C PHE A 303 30.47 -22.36 -4.94
N GLN A 304 31.25 -23.09 -5.76
CA GLN A 304 30.73 -23.76 -6.96
C GLN A 304 29.61 -24.74 -6.58
N ASN A 305 28.47 -24.70 -7.28
CA ASN A 305 27.28 -25.51 -7.03
C ASN A 305 26.75 -25.43 -5.57
N SER A 306 27.10 -24.39 -4.81
CA SER A 306 26.66 -24.25 -3.41
C SER A 306 25.17 -23.93 -3.31
N SER A 307 24.54 -24.35 -2.19
CA SER A 307 23.11 -24.13 -1.94
C SER A 307 22.79 -22.80 -1.26
N VAL A 308 23.78 -21.93 -1.02
CA VAL A 308 23.59 -20.63 -0.37
C VAL A 308 22.68 -19.69 -1.17
N THR A 309 21.72 -19.07 -0.48
CA THR A 309 20.76 -18.11 -1.08
C THR A 309 21.16 -16.65 -0.84
N SER A 310 21.95 -16.41 0.20
CA SER A 310 22.51 -15.11 0.57
C SER A 310 23.96 -15.34 0.96
N LEU A 311 24.86 -14.50 0.49
CA LEU A 311 26.29 -14.55 0.84
C LEU A 311 26.81 -13.13 1.08
N ASP A 312 27.44 -12.93 2.24
CA ASP A 312 28.22 -11.73 2.51
C ASP A 312 29.71 -12.05 2.37
N VAL A 313 30.39 -11.32 1.47
CA VAL A 313 31.85 -11.31 1.32
C VAL A 313 32.35 -9.86 1.30
N SER A 314 31.67 -8.95 2.00
CA SER A 314 32.03 -7.53 2.08
C SER A 314 33.29 -7.27 2.90
N ASN A 315 33.64 -8.21 3.78
CA ASN A 315 34.92 -8.28 4.50
C ASN A 315 36.08 -8.83 3.65
N PHE A 316 35.81 -9.58 2.57
CA PHE A 316 36.86 -10.29 1.83
C PHE A 316 37.84 -9.31 1.16
N ASP A 317 39.10 -9.41 1.57
CA ASP A 317 40.24 -8.84 0.88
C ASP A 317 40.73 -9.83 -0.17
N THR A 318 40.67 -9.44 -1.45
CA THR A 318 41.13 -10.30 -2.55
C THR A 318 42.39 -9.74 -3.22
N SER A 319 43.12 -8.82 -2.58
CA SER A 319 44.31 -8.18 -3.19
C SER A 319 45.41 -9.16 -3.57
N ASN A 320 45.51 -10.27 -2.83
CA ASN A 320 46.52 -11.32 -3.01
C ASN A 320 45.99 -12.55 -3.77
N VAL A 321 44.70 -12.57 -4.13
CA VAL A 321 44.07 -13.70 -4.83
C VAL A 321 44.53 -13.72 -6.29
N THR A 322 45.26 -14.76 -6.66
CA THR A 322 45.75 -14.99 -8.03
C THR A 322 44.85 -15.95 -8.82
N ASN A 323 44.06 -16.78 -8.13
CA ASN A 323 43.14 -17.72 -8.74
C ASN A 323 41.75 -17.67 -8.10
N MET A 324 40.74 -17.37 -8.92
CA MET A 324 39.31 -17.35 -8.55
C MET A 324 38.50 -18.29 -9.46
N TYR A 325 39.14 -19.22 -10.18
CA TYR A 325 38.52 -20.04 -11.22
C TYR A 325 37.24 -20.71 -10.73
N SER A 326 36.14 -20.45 -11.43
CA SER A 326 34.80 -21.00 -11.18
C SER A 326 34.27 -20.80 -9.75
N MET A 327 34.76 -19.81 -9.00
CA MET A 327 34.41 -19.55 -7.58
C MET A 327 32.91 -19.61 -7.30
N PHE A 328 32.06 -19.10 -8.20
CA PHE A 328 30.60 -19.08 -8.06
C PHE A 328 29.87 -19.96 -9.08
N ALA A 329 30.57 -20.74 -9.90
CA ALA A 329 29.97 -21.47 -11.02
C ALA A 329 28.85 -22.39 -10.55
N GLY A 330 27.64 -22.26 -11.11
CA GLY A 330 26.50 -23.09 -10.73
C GLY A 330 25.86 -22.77 -9.37
N ALA A 331 26.26 -21.70 -8.67
CA ALA A 331 25.59 -21.19 -7.46
C ALA A 331 24.25 -20.49 -7.79
N VAL A 332 23.37 -21.18 -8.53
CA VAL A 332 22.15 -20.61 -9.15
C VAL A 332 21.03 -20.25 -8.17
N GLN A 333 21.21 -20.52 -6.88
CA GLN A 333 20.28 -20.13 -5.81
C GLN A 333 20.66 -18.80 -5.14
N LEU A 334 21.88 -18.30 -5.38
CA LEU A 334 22.43 -17.08 -4.79
C LEU A 334 21.64 -15.86 -5.26
N GLN A 335 20.72 -15.38 -4.42
CA GLN A 335 19.83 -14.24 -4.69
C GLN A 335 20.37 -12.91 -4.16
N ASN A 336 21.18 -12.95 -3.08
CA ASN A 336 21.83 -11.77 -2.51
C ASN A 336 23.34 -12.01 -2.37
N LEU A 337 24.15 -11.05 -2.82
CA LEU A 337 25.61 -11.09 -2.76
C LEU A 337 26.13 -9.72 -2.32
N ALA A 338 26.61 -9.61 -1.07
CA ALA A 338 27.24 -8.38 -0.57
C ALA A 338 28.74 -8.37 -0.90
N LEU A 339 29.18 -7.30 -1.55
CA LEU A 339 30.55 -7.15 -2.06
C LEU A 339 31.25 -5.95 -1.44
N GLY A 340 32.54 -6.14 -1.11
CA GLY A 340 33.33 -5.19 -0.33
C GLY A 340 34.19 -4.24 -1.14
N GLY A 341 34.64 -3.16 -0.50
CA GLY A 341 35.57 -2.19 -1.11
C GLY A 341 36.94 -2.77 -1.48
N LYS A 342 37.32 -3.91 -0.87
CA LYS A 342 38.54 -4.68 -1.17
C LYS A 342 38.34 -5.88 -2.10
N PHE A 343 37.12 -6.38 -2.25
CA PHE A 343 36.81 -7.49 -3.14
C PHE A 343 37.05 -7.10 -4.61
N ARG A 344 37.60 -7.97 -5.44
CA ARG A 344 37.73 -7.81 -6.90
C ARG A 344 37.50 -9.17 -7.56
N PHE A 345 36.63 -9.22 -8.56
CA PHE A 345 36.49 -10.41 -9.39
C PHE A 345 37.73 -10.58 -10.30
N LEU A 346 38.26 -11.79 -10.39
CA LEU A 346 39.06 -12.19 -11.54
C LEU A 346 38.13 -12.65 -12.66
N SER A 347 38.57 -12.55 -13.91
CA SER A 347 37.75 -12.84 -15.11
C SER A 347 37.22 -14.28 -15.19
N ASN A 348 37.75 -15.19 -14.37
CA ASN A 348 37.36 -16.60 -14.29
C ASN A 348 36.40 -16.93 -13.12
N ALA A 349 35.92 -15.95 -12.34
CA ALA A 349 35.08 -16.17 -11.15
C ALA A 349 33.70 -16.84 -11.42
N ALA A 350 33.18 -16.69 -12.64
CA ALA A 350 31.99 -17.37 -13.15
C ALA A 350 30.70 -17.22 -12.30
N LEU A 351 30.44 -16.01 -11.79
CA LEU A 351 29.15 -15.65 -11.18
C LEU A 351 28.00 -15.95 -12.17
N PRO A 352 27.00 -16.80 -11.82
CA PRO A 352 25.89 -17.13 -12.69
C PRO A 352 24.97 -15.93 -12.88
N ASN A 353 24.28 -15.84 -14.03
CA ASN A 353 23.19 -14.87 -14.19
C ASN A 353 22.00 -15.28 -13.30
N PRO A 354 21.27 -14.30 -12.72
CA PRO A 354 19.99 -14.55 -12.07
C PRO A 354 19.01 -15.27 -12.99
N ILE A 355 18.17 -16.12 -12.44
CA ILE A 355 17.18 -16.87 -13.25
C ILE A 355 15.99 -15.94 -13.56
N PRO A 356 15.62 -15.73 -14.84
CA PRO A 356 14.40 -15.02 -15.19
C PRO A 356 13.17 -15.78 -14.70
N THR A 357 12.25 -15.07 -14.05
CA THR A 357 11.00 -15.60 -13.49
C THR A 357 9.89 -14.57 -13.65
N ASP A 358 8.68 -14.88 -13.19
CA ASP A 358 7.59 -13.92 -12.96
C ASP A 358 7.96 -12.83 -11.95
N LYS A 359 8.84 -13.16 -10.98
CA LYS A 359 9.32 -12.22 -9.94
C LYS A 359 10.58 -11.43 -10.34
N TYR A 360 11.47 -11.98 -11.17
CA TYR A 360 12.81 -11.42 -11.41
C TYR A 360 13.21 -11.36 -12.89
N THR A 361 13.91 -10.28 -13.30
CA THR A 361 14.23 -10.00 -14.72
C THR A 361 15.36 -10.85 -15.33
N GLY A 362 16.07 -11.64 -14.52
CA GLY A 362 17.32 -12.32 -14.92
C GLY A 362 18.58 -11.43 -14.90
N ARG A 363 18.54 -10.30 -14.17
CA ARG A 363 19.68 -9.38 -14.00
C ARG A 363 20.00 -9.15 -12.52
N TRP A 364 21.25 -8.81 -12.22
CA TRP A 364 21.65 -8.25 -10.92
C TRP A 364 21.32 -6.77 -10.86
N GLN A 365 20.85 -6.31 -9.70
CA GLN A 365 20.73 -4.90 -9.35
C GLN A 365 21.40 -4.62 -8.00
N ASN A 366 22.06 -3.46 -7.85
CA ASN A 366 22.60 -3.05 -6.54
C ASN A 366 21.49 -2.44 -5.65
N VAL A 367 21.53 -2.64 -4.33
CA VAL A 367 20.46 -2.19 -3.42
C VAL A 367 20.44 -0.66 -3.30
N GLY A 368 21.60 -0.02 -3.19
CA GLY A 368 21.75 1.44 -3.09
C GLY A 368 20.98 2.02 -1.91
N SER A 369 20.15 3.04 -2.17
CA SER A 369 19.26 3.65 -1.16
C SER A 369 17.96 2.88 -0.90
N GLY A 370 17.86 1.65 -1.38
CA GLY A 370 16.67 0.79 -1.31
C GLY A 370 16.72 -0.22 -0.17
N THR A 371 16.10 -1.36 -0.40
CA THR A 371 16.20 -2.58 0.42
C THR A 371 16.33 -3.80 -0.49
N VAL A 372 16.68 -4.98 0.03
CA VAL A 372 16.77 -6.22 -0.76
C VAL A 372 15.50 -6.51 -1.57
N ASN A 373 14.31 -6.23 -1.03
CA ASN A 373 13.02 -6.46 -1.71
C ASN A 373 12.55 -5.27 -2.57
N ASN A 374 13.18 -4.10 -2.46
CA ASN A 374 12.89 -2.89 -3.24
C ASN A 374 14.19 -2.11 -3.46
N PRO A 375 15.09 -2.60 -4.33
CA PRO A 375 16.39 -2.00 -4.60
C PRO A 375 16.25 -0.69 -5.40
N LYS A 376 17.11 0.28 -5.10
CA LYS A 376 17.13 1.61 -5.73
C LYS A 376 18.49 1.97 -6.32
N GLY A 377 19.39 0.99 -6.43
CA GLY A 377 20.66 1.16 -7.13
C GLY A 377 20.47 1.21 -8.64
N MET A 378 21.38 1.93 -9.31
CA MET A 378 21.34 2.20 -10.75
C MET A 378 22.05 1.14 -11.59
N PHE A 379 22.91 0.30 -11.00
CA PHE A 379 23.50 -0.82 -11.72
C PHE A 379 22.41 -1.87 -11.95
N ILE A 380 22.10 -2.18 -13.21
CA ILE A 380 21.17 -3.25 -13.61
C ILE A 380 21.78 -4.01 -14.78
N ASN A 381 22.36 -5.19 -14.54
CA ASN A 381 23.08 -5.92 -15.60
C ASN A 381 23.26 -7.43 -15.37
N ILE A 382 23.79 -8.12 -16.38
CA ILE A 382 24.20 -9.53 -16.30
C ILE A 382 25.55 -9.69 -15.57
N SER A 383 25.82 -10.90 -15.08
CA SER A 383 26.96 -11.20 -14.20
C SER A 383 28.32 -10.98 -14.86
N SER A 384 28.45 -11.18 -16.17
CA SER A 384 29.68 -10.88 -16.90
C SER A 384 30.01 -9.37 -16.90
N VAL A 385 29.00 -8.50 -16.94
CA VAL A 385 29.18 -7.05 -16.82
C VAL A 385 29.44 -6.67 -15.37
N LEU A 386 28.78 -7.30 -14.38
CA LEU A 386 29.09 -7.07 -12.96
C LEU A 386 30.56 -7.42 -12.67
N MET A 387 30.99 -8.65 -12.97
CA MET A 387 32.37 -9.08 -12.78
C MET A 387 33.37 -8.22 -13.57
N GLY A 388 33.03 -7.81 -14.79
CA GLY A 388 33.89 -7.00 -15.65
C GLY A 388 33.95 -5.50 -15.36
N THR A 389 33.07 -4.97 -14.49
CA THR A 389 33.03 -3.54 -14.14
C THR A 389 33.19 -3.23 -12.66
N TYR A 390 33.00 -4.22 -11.77
CA TYR A 390 33.07 -4.04 -10.32
C TYR A 390 34.44 -3.54 -9.85
N ASP A 391 34.52 -2.24 -9.55
CA ASP A 391 35.75 -1.55 -9.15
C ASP A 391 36.09 -1.72 -7.67
N GLY A 392 35.17 -2.27 -6.87
CA GLY A 392 35.13 -2.26 -5.40
C GLY A 392 34.98 -0.89 -4.76
N SER A 393 35.82 0.09 -5.15
CA SER A 393 35.93 1.40 -4.50
C SER A 393 34.69 2.29 -4.58
N THR A 394 33.89 2.16 -5.64
CA THR A 394 32.65 2.93 -5.86
C THR A 394 31.42 2.05 -6.00
N MET A 395 31.62 0.74 -6.21
CA MET A 395 30.55 -0.24 -6.43
C MET A 395 30.23 -1.16 -5.23
N ALA A 396 30.96 -1.05 -4.10
CA ALA A 396 30.66 -1.83 -2.89
C ALA A 396 29.22 -1.62 -2.38
N ASP A 397 28.42 -2.68 -2.42
CA ASP A 397 26.99 -2.70 -2.10
C ASP A 397 26.53 -4.18 -1.96
N THR A 398 25.28 -4.38 -1.53
CA THR A 398 24.56 -5.63 -1.76
C THR A 398 24.01 -5.66 -3.18
N TYR A 399 24.30 -6.74 -3.91
CA TYR A 399 23.70 -7.06 -5.20
C TYR A 399 22.59 -8.09 -5.01
N VAL A 400 21.44 -7.85 -5.62
CA VAL A 400 20.25 -8.69 -5.56
C VAL A 400 19.75 -9.04 -6.95
N TRP A 401 18.95 -10.11 -7.08
CA TRP A 401 18.20 -10.35 -8.31
C TRP A 401 17.20 -9.22 -8.52
N GLN A 402 17.28 -8.53 -9.66
CA GLN A 402 16.40 -7.41 -9.99
C GLN A 402 14.94 -7.87 -9.98
N PRO A 403 14.08 -7.32 -9.10
CA PRO A 403 12.66 -7.64 -9.08
C PRO A 403 11.93 -6.98 -10.25
N ILE A 404 10.90 -7.65 -10.75
CA ILE A 404 9.93 -7.11 -11.71
C ILE A 404 8.94 -6.22 -10.94
N LEU A 405 9.07 -4.89 -11.10
CA LEU A 405 8.33 -3.88 -10.33
C LEU A 405 6.90 -3.62 -10.85
N LEU A 406 6.19 -4.68 -11.22
CA LEU A 406 4.79 -4.57 -11.61
C LEU A 406 3.93 -4.16 -10.40
N GLU A 407 3.13 -3.10 -10.54
CA GLU A 407 2.13 -2.69 -9.54
C GLU A 407 0.79 -2.40 -10.21
N VAL A 408 -0.30 -2.70 -9.49
CA VAL A 408 -1.66 -2.26 -9.81
C VAL A 408 -2.30 -1.85 -8.49
N ASN A 409 -2.52 -0.56 -8.29
CA ASN A 409 -3.08 0.00 -7.08
C ASN A 409 -4.48 0.53 -7.39
N VAL A 410 -5.45 0.13 -6.56
CA VAL A 410 -6.88 0.42 -6.72
C VAL A 410 -7.46 0.98 -5.41
N GLN A 411 -8.64 1.56 -5.50
CA GLN A 411 -9.42 2.05 -4.38
C GLN A 411 -10.87 1.57 -4.48
N ASP A 412 -11.56 1.46 -3.35
CA ASP A 412 -12.97 1.13 -3.29
C ASP A 412 -13.86 2.32 -3.71
N SER A 413 -15.14 2.08 -4.00
CA SER A 413 -16.12 3.14 -4.28
C SER A 413 -17.48 2.86 -3.64
N VAL A 414 -18.21 3.94 -3.38
CA VAL A 414 -19.58 3.91 -2.88
C VAL A 414 -20.45 4.76 -3.80
N LEU A 415 -21.58 4.21 -4.22
CA LEU A 415 -22.53 4.77 -5.20
C LEU A 415 -23.96 4.65 -4.64
N MET A 416 -24.92 5.38 -5.20
CA MET A 416 -26.35 5.16 -4.97
C MET A 416 -26.98 4.36 -6.12
N VAL A 417 -28.07 3.65 -5.86
CA VAL A 417 -28.88 3.02 -6.91
C VAL A 417 -29.32 4.06 -7.95
N GLY A 418 -28.99 3.81 -9.22
CA GLY A 418 -29.21 4.69 -10.36
C GLY A 418 -28.00 5.52 -10.80
N ASP A 419 -26.89 5.55 -10.04
CA ASP A 419 -25.67 6.24 -10.44
C ASP A 419 -24.95 5.51 -11.59
N THR A 420 -24.11 6.25 -12.33
CA THR A 420 -23.23 5.70 -13.37
C THR A 420 -21.86 5.38 -12.81
N TRP A 421 -21.50 4.09 -12.77
CA TRP A 421 -20.14 3.67 -12.44
C TRP A 421 -19.20 3.75 -13.66
N ASN A 422 -17.96 4.20 -13.45
CA ASN A 422 -16.88 4.18 -14.42
C ASN A 422 -15.66 3.44 -13.84
N PRO A 423 -15.17 2.36 -14.47
CA PRO A 423 -14.03 1.59 -13.96
C PRO A 423 -12.77 2.42 -13.68
N ALA A 424 -12.53 3.52 -14.41
CA ALA A 424 -11.32 4.33 -14.20
C ALA A 424 -11.31 5.03 -12.83
N ASP A 425 -12.47 5.27 -12.21
CA ASP A 425 -12.60 6.00 -10.95
C ASP A 425 -12.06 5.20 -9.74
N ASN A 426 -11.92 3.88 -9.91
CA ASN A 426 -11.36 2.95 -8.91
C ASN A 426 -9.86 2.63 -9.15
N PHE A 427 -9.25 3.08 -10.24
CA PHE A 427 -7.84 2.86 -10.54
C PHE A 427 -6.99 4.03 -10.02
N VAL A 428 -6.02 3.74 -9.14
CA VAL A 428 -5.17 4.77 -8.51
C VAL A 428 -3.85 4.96 -9.28
N SER A 429 -3.17 3.86 -9.61
CA SER A 429 -1.91 3.86 -10.36
C SER A 429 -1.52 2.43 -10.77
N GLY A 430 -0.72 2.29 -11.83
CA GLY A 430 0.02 1.06 -12.09
C GLY A 430 1.48 1.35 -12.45
N LEU A 431 2.35 0.37 -12.27
CA LEU A 431 3.75 0.41 -12.69
C LEU A 431 4.08 -0.79 -13.58
N ASP A 432 4.89 -0.57 -14.62
CA ASP A 432 5.38 -1.63 -15.50
C ASP A 432 6.59 -2.38 -14.90
N SER A 433 7.07 -3.41 -15.59
CA SER A 433 8.20 -4.23 -15.14
C SER A 433 9.53 -3.47 -14.98
N VAL A 434 9.61 -2.21 -15.42
CA VAL A 434 10.76 -1.31 -15.33
C VAL A 434 10.50 -0.12 -14.38
N GLY A 435 9.26 0.02 -13.86
CA GLY A 435 8.84 1.09 -12.96
C GLY A 435 8.28 2.33 -13.65
N ASN A 436 7.90 2.26 -14.93
CA ASN A 436 7.19 3.36 -15.61
C ASN A 436 5.70 3.35 -15.23
N PRO A 437 5.03 4.52 -15.15
CA PRO A 437 3.58 4.59 -14.95
C PRO A 437 2.78 3.91 -16.07
N VAL A 438 1.83 3.07 -15.69
CA VAL A 438 0.90 2.38 -16.60
C VAL A 438 -0.39 3.21 -16.73
N ASP A 439 -0.74 3.55 -17.97
CA ASP A 439 -2.00 4.23 -18.29
C ASP A 439 -3.20 3.29 -18.11
N PHE A 440 -4.34 3.83 -17.67
CA PHE A 440 -5.54 3.04 -17.41
C PHE A 440 -6.03 2.23 -18.64
N ASN A 441 -5.83 2.72 -19.86
CA ASN A 441 -6.24 2.03 -21.08
C ASN A 441 -5.44 0.73 -21.35
N ALA A 442 -4.35 0.49 -20.61
CA ALA A 442 -3.61 -0.77 -20.66
C ALA A 442 -4.04 -1.77 -19.56
N ILE A 443 -4.88 -1.37 -18.60
CA ILE A 443 -5.37 -2.21 -17.51
C ILE A 443 -6.54 -3.07 -18.01
N THR A 444 -6.46 -4.37 -17.80
CA THR A 444 -7.57 -5.29 -18.06
C THR A 444 -8.46 -5.35 -16.83
N VAL A 445 -9.64 -4.74 -16.93
CA VAL A 445 -10.67 -4.77 -15.88
C VAL A 445 -11.63 -5.94 -16.12
N THR A 446 -11.85 -6.74 -15.08
CA THR A 446 -12.77 -7.90 -15.10
C THR A 446 -13.73 -7.85 -13.91
N GLY A 447 -15.03 -7.76 -14.21
CA GLY A 447 -16.10 -7.58 -13.22
C GLY A 447 -17.20 -6.69 -13.81
N SER A 448 -18.32 -6.57 -13.09
CA SER A 448 -19.43 -5.69 -13.49
C SER A 448 -20.24 -5.24 -12.28
N VAL A 449 -20.47 -3.94 -12.17
CA VAL A 449 -21.32 -3.33 -11.15
C VAL A 449 -22.73 -3.17 -11.71
N ASP A 450 -23.73 -3.71 -11.03
CA ASP A 450 -25.15 -3.47 -11.35
C ASP A 450 -25.65 -2.32 -10.48
N THR A 451 -25.59 -1.09 -11.01
CA THR A 451 -26.07 0.08 -10.26
C THR A 451 -27.60 0.21 -10.21
N THR A 452 -28.36 -0.76 -10.78
CA THR A 452 -29.83 -0.74 -10.73
C THR A 452 -30.41 -1.30 -9.43
N GLN A 453 -29.60 -1.98 -8.62
CA GLN A 453 -29.99 -2.63 -7.37
C GLN A 453 -28.90 -2.41 -6.30
N PRO A 454 -29.24 -2.43 -5.00
CA PRO A 454 -28.24 -2.35 -3.94
C PRO A 454 -27.41 -3.64 -3.86
N GLY A 455 -26.12 -3.52 -3.55
CA GLY A 455 -25.21 -4.66 -3.48
C GLY A 455 -23.74 -4.27 -3.39
N VAL A 456 -22.88 -5.26 -3.15
CA VAL A 456 -21.41 -5.13 -3.18
C VAL A 456 -20.85 -5.93 -4.35
N HIS A 457 -20.00 -5.27 -5.16
CA HIS A 457 -19.41 -5.82 -6.36
C HIS A 457 -17.88 -5.80 -6.26
N SER A 458 -17.24 -6.95 -6.39
CA SER A 458 -15.80 -7.05 -6.58
C SER A 458 -15.44 -6.83 -8.05
N VAL A 459 -14.46 -6.00 -8.33
CA VAL A 459 -13.95 -5.73 -9.69
C VAL A 459 -12.43 -5.87 -9.68
N ASP A 460 -11.91 -6.77 -10.51
CA ASP A 460 -10.48 -7.03 -10.62
C ASP A 460 -9.83 -6.14 -11.68
N TYR A 461 -8.71 -5.52 -11.32
CA TYR A 461 -7.87 -4.70 -12.19
C TYR A 461 -6.56 -5.44 -12.38
N SER A 462 -6.21 -5.77 -13.63
CA SER A 462 -5.06 -6.61 -13.92
C SER A 462 -4.12 -6.03 -14.98
N TYR A 463 -2.81 -6.21 -14.75
CA TYR A 463 -1.75 -5.79 -15.65
C TYR A 463 -0.49 -6.65 -15.46
N GLY A 464 0.15 -7.07 -16.55
CA GLY A 464 1.40 -7.84 -16.51
C GLY A 464 1.32 -9.19 -15.77
N GLY A 465 0.11 -9.72 -15.50
CA GLY A 465 -0.10 -10.92 -14.70
C GLY A 465 -0.28 -10.68 -13.19
N ARG A 466 -0.27 -9.42 -12.72
CA ARG A 466 -0.74 -9.05 -11.37
C ARG A 466 -2.17 -8.56 -11.42
N THR A 467 -2.91 -8.79 -10.34
CA THR A 467 -4.31 -8.40 -10.18
C THR A 467 -4.52 -7.78 -8.81
N SER A 468 -5.31 -6.71 -8.73
CA SER A 468 -5.79 -6.09 -7.49
C SER A 468 -7.29 -5.84 -7.59
N THR A 469 -8.03 -6.18 -6.54
CA THR A 469 -9.49 -6.11 -6.50
C THR A 469 -9.97 -4.82 -5.83
N ALA A 470 -10.89 -4.11 -6.47
CA ALA A 470 -11.64 -3.01 -5.88
C ALA A 470 -13.04 -3.47 -5.45
N THR A 471 -13.56 -2.88 -4.38
CA THR A 471 -14.91 -3.10 -3.85
C THR A 471 -15.79 -1.92 -4.22
N ILE A 472 -16.84 -2.15 -5.00
CA ILE A 472 -17.80 -1.13 -5.38
C ILE A 472 -19.13 -1.44 -4.68
N THR A 473 -19.54 -0.56 -3.78
CA THR A 473 -20.77 -0.67 -2.99
C THR A 473 -21.85 0.21 -3.61
N VAL A 474 -22.96 -0.38 -4.04
CA VAL A 474 -24.16 0.33 -4.49
C VAL A 474 -25.16 0.36 -3.34
N LEU A 475 -25.52 1.56 -2.88
CA LEU A 475 -26.43 1.80 -1.75
C LEU A 475 -27.86 2.03 -2.21
N GLU A 476 -28.82 1.43 -1.50
CA GLU A 476 -30.25 1.65 -1.75
C GLU A 476 -30.65 3.14 -1.58
N THR A 477 -31.62 3.60 -2.38
CA THR A 477 -32.13 4.97 -2.30
C THR A 477 -33.11 5.15 -1.15
N MET A 478 -32.99 6.26 -0.41
CA MET A 478 -33.81 6.49 0.79
C MET A 478 -35.27 6.80 0.44
N PRO A 479 -36.28 6.05 0.96
CA PRO A 479 -37.67 6.43 0.84
C PRO A 479 -37.90 7.79 1.49
N ALA A 480 -38.47 8.72 0.72
CA ALA A 480 -38.61 10.09 1.15
C ALA A 480 -39.84 10.25 2.06
N SER A 481 -39.69 9.95 3.35
CA SER A 481 -40.71 10.28 4.36
C SER A 481 -40.69 11.78 4.67
N TRP A 482 -41.86 12.42 4.76
CA TRP A 482 -42.00 13.87 5.00
C TRP A 482 -42.99 14.21 6.13
N ILE A 483 -42.74 15.32 6.81
CA ILE A 483 -43.69 15.98 7.70
C ILE A 483 -44.03 17.35 7.14
N ASN A 484 -45.31 17.63 6.92
CA ASN A 484 -45.82 18.87 6.34
C ASN A 484 -46.60 19.69 7.37
N PHE A 485 -46.49 21.01 7.27
CA PHE A 485 -47.24 21.97 8.09
C PHE A 485 -47.98 22.95 7.18
N SER A 486 -49.29 23.11 7.36
CA SER A 486 -50.15 23.90 6.48
C SER A 486 -51.04 24.90 7.22
N VAL A 487 -51.17 26.11 6.68
CA VAL A 487 -52.00 27.21 7.18
C VAL A 487 -53.01 27.56 6.09
N ASP A 488 -54.31 27.49 6.40
CA ASP A 488 -55.41 27.74 5.45
C ASP A 488 -55.23 27.04 4.08
N GLY A 489 -54.77 25.79 4.10
CA GLY A 489 -54.53 24.96 2.91
C GLY A 489 -53.20 25.20 2.19
N THR A 490 -52.37 26.15 2.64
CA THR A 490 -51.04 26.44 2.09
C THR A 490 -49.95 25.80 2.96
N ASN A 491 -49.09 24.96 2.38
CA ASN A 491 -47.91 24.44 3.09
C ASN A 491 -46.94 25.59 3.41
N VAL A 492 -46.56 25.70 4.69
CA VAL A 492 -45.61 26.71 5.22
C VAL A 492 -44.26 26.10 5.64
N ARG A 493 -44.16 24.77 5.74
CA ARG A 493 -42.94 24.01 6.03
C ARG A 493 -43.12 22.53 5.70
N SER A 494 -42.09 21.93 5.09
CA SER A 494 -41.89 20.48 5.07
C SER A 494 -40.55 20.10 5.71
N ILE A 495 -40.49 18.95 6.38
CA ILE A 495 -39.32 18.39 7.04
C ILE A 495 -39.12 16.95 6.51
N PRO A 496 -37.99 16.60 5.89
CA PRO A 496 -37.71 15.22 5.50
C PRO A 496 -37.28 14.38 6.72
N GLY A 497 -37.73 13.13 6.79
CA GLY A 497 -37.46 12.18 7.88
C GLY A 497 -35.98 11.81 8.05
N THR A 498 -35.16 12.05 7.02
CA THR A 498 -33.69 11.92 7.05
C THR A 498 -33.00 13.03 7.87
N LEU A 499 -33.72 14.07 8.31
CA LEU A 499 -33.26 15.02 9.34
C LEU A 499 -33.70 14.64 10.76
N LEU A 500 -34.46 13.55 10.91
CA LEU A 500 -35.05 13.06 12.17
C LEU A 500 -34.47 11.70 12.60
N SER A 501 -33.78 11.02 11.69
CA SER A 501 -33.05 9.77 11.92
C SER A 501 -31.73 9.81 11.14
N THR A 502 -30.65 9.31 11.74
CA THR A 502 -29.35 9.12 11.06
C THR A 502 -29.20 7.64 10.72
N PRO A 503 -29.47 7.22 9.47
CA PRO A 503 -29.19 5.85 9.06
C PRO A 503 -27.67 5.60 9.01
N GLU A 504 -27.25 4.44 9.49
CA GLU A 504 -25.90 3.91 9.27
C GLU A 504 -25.93 2.92 8.09
N TRP A 505 -24.91 2.97 7.23
CA TRP A 505 -24.83 2.12 6.03
C TRP A 505 -23.99 0.87 6.30
N ASP A 506 -24.51 -0.31 5.93
CA ASP A 506 -23.70 -1.52 5.91
C ASP A 506 -22.96 -1.62 4.56
N LEU A 507 -21.71 -1.15 4.58
CA LEU A 507 -20.81 -1.23 3.43
C LEU A 507 -20.40 -2.67 3.07
N THR A 508 -20.80 -3.69 3.83
CA THR A 508 -20.54 -5.11 3.51
C THR A 508 -21.66 -5.77 2.70
N THR A 509 -22.87 -5.21 2.69
CA THR A 509 -23.99 -5.70 1.86
C THR A 509 -24.48 -4.71 0.82
N GLY A 510 -24.19 -3.41 0.95
CA GLY A 510 -24.78 -2.36 0.10
C GLY A 510 -26.24 -2.05 0.46
N LEU A 511 -26.79 -2.77 1.43
CA LEU A 511 -28.08 -2.49 2.03
C LEU A 511 -27.88 -1.53 3.22
N TRP A 512 -28.99 -1.01 3.73
CA TRP A 512 -28.99 -0.41 5.07
C TRP A 512 -28.83 -1.52 6.09
N ASP A 513 -28.26 -1.20 7.26
CA ASP A 513 -28.35 -2.07 8.43
C ASP A 513 -29.75 -1.95 9.09
N LYS A 514 -30.77 -2.24 8.27
CA LYS A 514 -32.21 -1.93 8.42
C LYS A 514 -32.51 -0.46 8.67
N TRP A 515 -33.06 0.23 7.66
CA TRP A 515 -33.78 1.47 7.94
C TRP A 515 -35.05 1.14 8.74
N ASN A 516 -34.90 1.22 10.05
CA ASN A 516 -35.98 1.15 11.03
C ASN A 516 -35.85 2.38 11.94
N PRO A 517 -36.10 3.60 11.41
CA PRO A 517 -36.14 4.82 12.21
C PRO A 517 -37.14 4.70 13.37
N GLY A 518 -38.18 3.86 13.20
CA GLY A 518 -39.20 3.65 14.21
C GLY A 518 -39.96 4.92 14.50
N THR A 519 -40.43 5.01 15.75
CA THR A 519 -41.00 6.21 16.34
C THR A 519 -39.93 7.27 16.62
N VAL A 520 -39.95 8.36 15.86
CA VAL A 520 -39.12 9.56 16.10
C VAL A 520 -39.98 10.73 16.58
N LYS A 521 -39.41 11.61 17.41
CA LYS A 521 -40.04 12.88 17.80
C LYS A 521 -39.63 14.01 16.87
N VAL A 522 -40.54 14.97 16.66
CA VAL A 522 -40.23 16.20 15.91
C VAL A 522 -39.49 17.17 16.84
N PRO A 523 -38.21 17.52 16.58
CA PRO A 523 -37.48 18.43 17.45
C PRO A 523 -38.08 19.83 17.44
N ALA A 524 -38.18 20.46 18.62
CA ALA A 524 -38.83 21.76 18.77
C ALA A 524 -38.19 22.88 17.92
N ASP A 525 -36.90 22.78 17.58
CA ASP A 525 -36.19 23.72 16.71
C ASP A 525 -36.49 23.52 15.20
N LYS A 526 -37.10 22.40 14.83
CA LYS A 526 -37.51 22.07 13.46
C LYS A 526 -38.95 22.45 13.15
N LEU A 527 -39.79 22.68 14.18
CA LEU A 527 -41.17 23.15 14.02
C LEU A 527 -41.22 24.52 13.30
N PRO A 528 -42.32 24.82 12.59
CA PRO A 528 -42.55 26.17 12.08
C PRO A 528 -42.80 27.16 13.24
N SER A 529 -42.45 28.42 13.03
CA SER A 529 -42.88 29.52 13.90
C SER A 529 -44.39 29.63 13.95
N GLU A 530 -44.94 30.05 15.09
CA GLU A 530 -46.39 30.23 15.29
C GLU A 530 -47.01 31.11 14.17
N PRO A 531 -47.99 30.60 13.40
CA PRO A 531 -48.57 31.33 12.28
C PRO A 531 -49.60 32.37 12.78
N THR A 532 -49.51 33.59 12.27
CA THR A 532 -50.42 34.69 12.63
C THR A 532 -51.61 34.79 11.68
N LYS A 533 -52.83 34.90 12.20
CA LYS A 533 -54.06 35.13 11.42
C LYS A 533 -54.85 36.31 12.00
N GLN A 534 -55.14 37.32 11.19
CA GLN A 534 -55.76 38.57 11.67
C GLN A 534 -57.15 38.29 12.28
N GLY A 535 -57.39 38.80 13.50
CA GLY A 535 -58.64 38.58 14.24
C GLY A 535 -58.69 37.27 15.05
N TYR A 536 -57.72 36.37 14.85
CA TYR A 536 -57.68 35.06 15.50
C TYR A 536 -56.44 34.90 16.39
N GLU A 537 -56.50 33.95 17.31
CA GLU A 537 -55.38 33.48 18.11
C GLU A 537 -55.03 32.05 17.69
N PHE A 538 -53.74 31.79 17.51
CA PHE A 538 -53.22 30.46 17.21
C PHE A 538 -53.28 29.58 18.46
N LYS A 539 -53.81 28.35 18.34
CA LYS A 539 -53.99 27.42 19.47
C LYS A 539 -53.09 26.18 19.39
N GLY A 540 -52.27 26.06 18.36
CA GLY A 540 -51.45 24.88 18.09
C GLY A 540 -51.78 24.22 16.76
N TRP A 541 -51.21 23.04 16.52
CA TRP A 541 -51.41 22.27 15.29
C TRP A 541 -52.41 21.13 15.49
N LYS A 542 -53.04 20.70 14.40
CA LYS A 542 -53.95 19.56 14.33
C LYS A 542 -53.47 18.53 13.33
N ASP A 543 -53.76 17.26 13.58
CA ASP A 543 -53.53 16.17 12.61
C ASP A 543 -54.60 16.12 11.51
N ASN A 544 -54.49 15.15 10.61
CA ASN A 544 -55.47 14.84 9.56
C ASN A 544 -56.89 14.50 10.09
N THR A 545 -57.04 14.20 11.39
CA THR A 545 -58.34 13.91 12.03
C THR A 545 -58.99 15.17 12.65
N GLY A 546 -58.23 16.28 12.75
CA GLY A 546 -58.64 17.51 13.42
C GLY A 546 -58.34 17.53 14.93
N THR A 547 -57.62 16.54 15.45
CA THR A 547 -57.22 16.42 16.85
C THR A 547 -56.00 17.31 17.12
N MET A 548 -55.98 18.03 18.26
CA MET A 548 -54.85 18.88 18.65
C MET A 548 -53.61 18.05 18.96
N VAL A 549 -52.45 18.50 18.46
CA VAL A 549 -51.18 17.75 18.51
C VAL A 549 -50.18 18.43 19.44
N ASP A 550 -49.64 17.66 20.39
CA ASP A 550 -48.53 18.04 21.27
C ASP A 550 -47.24 17.35 20.81
N PHE A 551 -46.36 18.10 20.13
CA PHE A 551 -45.09 17.60 19.61
C PHE A 551 -44.06 17.21 20.69
N SER A 552 -44.29 17.52 21.97
CA SER A 552 -43.42 17.04 23.05
C SER A 552 -43.63 15.55 23.36
N ILE A 553 -44.84 15.05 23.10
CA ILE A 553 -45.24 13.64 23.32
C ILE A 553 -45.57 12.88 22.03
N LEU A 554 -45.70 13.57 20.89
CA LEU A 554 -45.93 12.93 19.59
C LEU A 554 -44.72 12.12 19.12
N ASP A 555 -44.92 10.82 18.99
CA ASP A 555 -44.00 9.86 18.39
C ASP A 555 -44.52 9.49 16.99
N LEU A 556 -43.70 9.68 15.95
CA LEU A 556 -44.06 9.44 14.54
C LEU A 556 -43.30 8.23 13.99
N ASP A 557 -44.01 7.18 13.60
CA ASP A 557 -43.42 5.96 13.05
C ASP A 557 -43.16 6.09 11.54
N LEU A 558 -41.95 6.51 11.18
CA LEU A 558 -41.55 6.77 9.79
C LEU A 558 -41.53 5.50 8.90
N ASN A 559 -41.68 4.30 9.49
CA ASN A 559 -41.83 3.06 8.71
C ASN A 559 -43.27 2.87 8.19
N ASN A 560 -44.26 3.38 8.92
CA ASN A 560 -45.67 3.05 8.71
C ASN A 560 -46.42 4.07 7.82
N GLN A 561 -45.88 5.28 7.65
CA GLN A 561 -46.39 6.27 6.68
C GLN A 561 -45.26 7.10 6.06
N ASN A 562 -45.42 7.41 4.77
CA ASN A 562 -44.49 8.26 4.02
C ASN A 562 -44.74 9.75 4.24
N GLU A 563 -45.94 10.17 4.64
CA GLU A 563 -46.29 11.59 4.79
C GLU A 563 -47.15 11.80 6.06
N PHE A 564 -46.82 12.85 6.83
CA PHE A 564 -47.56 13.27 8.03
C PHE A 564 -47.94 14.74 7.88
N ASP A 565 -49.23 15.08 7.90
CA ASP A 565 -49.69 16.45 7.67
C ASP A 565 -50.30 17.10 8.92
N PHE A 566 -49.84 18.32 9.23
CA PHE A 566 -50.32 19.11 10.34
C PHE A 566 -50.92 20.45 9.87
N TYR A 567 -52.06 20.82 10.45
CA TYR A 567 -52.87 21.98 10.05
C TYR A 567 -53.00 22.98 11.20
N ALA A 568 -52.82 24.26 10.94
CA ALA A 568 -52.85 25.29 12.00
C ALA A 568 -54.27 25.50 12.56
N ALA A 569 -54.42 25.42 13.89
CA ALA A 569 -55.67 25.68 14.59
C ALA A 569 -55.77 27.13 15.08
N PHE A 570 -56.93 27.74 14.86
CA PHE A 570 -57.22 29.12 15.21
C PHE A 570 -58.57 29.23 15.92
N GLU A 571 -58.63 30.08 16.95
CA GLU A 571 -59.87 30.50 17.60
C GLU A 571 -60.03 32.02 17.49
N LYS A 572 -61.26 32.54 17.57
CA LYS A 572 -61.51 33.98 17.56
C LYS A 572 -60.83 34.65 18.75
N LYS A 573 -60.15 35.77 18.52
CA LYS A 573 -59.51 36.53 19.60
C LYS A 573 -60.49 37.54 20.21
N GLU A 574 -60.43 37.72 21.53
CA GLU A 574 -61.14 38.80 22.22
C GLU A 574 -60.40 40.14 22.05
N TYR A 575 -61.17 41.19 21.82
CA TYR A 575 -60.72 42.58 21.77
C TYR A 575 -61.57 43.44 22.72
N THR A 576 -61.01 44.55 23.19
CA THR A 576 -61.69 45.46 24.11
C THR A 576 -62.38 46.59 23.33
N VAL A 577 -63.68 46.77 23.55
CA VAL A 577 -64.36 48.05 23.24
C VAL A 577 -64.38 48.91 24.51
N THR A 578 -64.11 50.20 24.34
CA THR A 578 -64.18 51.21 25.40
C THR A 578 -65.29 52.22 25.07
N PHE A 579 -66.22 52.43 26.00
CA PHE A 579 -67.30 53.39 25.88
C PHE A 579 -66.93 54.66 26.64
N ASP A 580 -66.72 55.78 25.94
CA ASP A 580 -66.30 57.06 26.54
C ASP A 580 -67.46 58.07 26.59
N VAL A 581 -67.74 58.57 27.79
CA VAL A 581 -68.73 59.62 28.07
C VAL A 581 -68.04 60.81 28.71
N GLU A 582 -67.57 61.75 27.89
CA GLU A 582 -66.86 62.97 28.29
C GLU A 582 -65.62 62.70 29.18
N GLY A 583 -64.83 61.69 28.81
CA GLY A 583 -63.62 61.26 29.53
C GLY A 583 -63.88 60.28 30.67
N LYS A 584 -65.10 59.76 30.83
CA LYS A 584 -65.41 58.62 31.70
C LYS A 584 -65.54 57.36 30.84
N GLN A 585 -64.77 56.32 31.16
CA GLN A 585 -64.66 55.13 30.34
C GLN A 585 -65.21 53.89 31.03
N GLU A 586 -66.02 53.13 30.31
CA GLU A 586 -66.47 51.77 30.62
C GLU A 586 -65.93 50.80 29.54
N GLN A 587 -65.75 49.52 29.84
CA GLN A 587 -65.12 48.57 28.91
C GLN A 587 -65.86 47.23 28.84
N GLN A 588 -65.91 46.66 27.63
CA GLN A 588 -66.41 45.31 27.37
C GLN A 588 -65.37 44.54 26.53
N ALA A 589 -65.19 43.24 26.82
CA ALA A 589 -64.47 42.31 25.94
C ALA A 589 -65.47 41.65 24.98
N VAL A 590 -65.12 41.57 23.69
CA VAL A 590 -65.95 40.96 22.64
C VAL A 590 -65.04 40.16 21.70
N LEU A 591 -65.48 38.95 21.32
CA LEU A 591 -64.80 38.12 20.33
C LEU A 591 -64.85 38.75 18.93
N PHE A 592 -63.77 38.58 18.16
CA PHE A 592 -63.69 39.01 16.77
C PHE A 592 -64.91 38.56 15.94
N GLU A 593 -65.44 39.46 15.12
CA GLU A 593 -66.66 39.30 14.32
C GLU A 593 -67.95 39.03 15.12
N GLU A 594 -67.97 39.10 16.46
CA GLU A 594 -69.23 39.08 17.23
C GLU A 594 -69.79 40.49 17.43
N LEU A 595 -71.09 40.59 17.74
CA LEU A 595 -71.75 41.87 17.98
C LEU A 595 -71.41 42.43 19.37
N ILE A 596 -71.23 43.75 19.43
CA ILE A 596 -71.01 44.49 20.68
C ILE A 596 -72.35 44.68 21.40
N THR A 597 -72.37 44.67 22.73
CA THR A 597 -73.59 44.99 23.50
C THR A 597 -73.72 46.50 23.66
N GLU A 598 -74.88 47.08 23.33
CA GLU A 598 -75.11 48.53 23.54
C GLU A 598 -75.13 48.84 25.05
N PRO A 599 -74.29 49.78 25.54
CA PRO A 599 -74.26 50.18 26.94
C PRO A 599 -75.44 51.11 27.28
N THR A 600 -75.68 51.35 28.58
CA THR A 600 -76.80 52.21 29.00
C THR A 600 -76.66 53.64 28.45
N VAL A 601 -77.73 54.13 27.80
CA VAL A 601 -77.77 55.47 27.18
C VAL A 601 -77.37 56.56 28.19
N PRO A 602 -76.31 57.33 27.94
CA PRO A 602 -75.80 58.31 28.90
C PRO A 602 -76.66 59.57 28.96
N TYR A 603 -76.75 60.17 30.15
CA TYR A 603 -77.53 61.39 30.40
C TYR A 603 -76.65 62.63 30.56
N LYS A 604 -76.99 63.72 29.86
CA LYS A 604 -76.33 65.03 29.95
C LYS A 604 -77.35 66.16 30.01
N ALA A 605 -77.39 66.91 31.12
CA ALA A 605 -78.38 67.95 31.34
C ALA A 605 -78.30 69.09 30.29
N GLY A 606 -79.43 69.40 29.64
CA GLY A 606 -79.53 70.41 28.58
C GLY A 606 -79.11 69.94 27.18
N TYR A 607 -78.77 68.66 27.03
CA TYR A 607 -78.38 68.05 25.76
C TYR A 607 -79.17 66.74 25.51
N ALA A 608 -79.27 66.33 24.25
CA ALA A 608 -79.86 65.06 23.83
C ALA A 608 -78.80 64.16 23.18
N PHE A 609 -78.72 62.90 23.59
CA PHE A 609 -77.79 61.89 23.05
C PHE A 609 -78.12 61.54 21.60
N THR A 610 -77.11 61.46 20.73
CA THR A 610 -77.28 61.18 19.29
C THR A 610 -76.86 59.75 18.90
N GLY A 611 -75.96 59.15 19.67
CA GLY A 611 -75.43 57.81 19.44
C GLY A 611 -74.00 57.64 19.96
N TRP A 612 -73.50 56.42 19.78
CA TRP A 612 -72.10 56.05 19.95
C TRP A 612 -71.37 56.17 18.61
N TYR A 613 -70.16 56.76 18.62
CA TYR A 613 -69.39 57.07 17.41
C TYR A 613 -67.93 56.64 17.54
N ASP A 614 -67.26 56.28 16.44
CA ASP A 614 -65.84 55.89 16.44
C ASP A 614 -64.84 57.04 16.74
N ALA A 615 -65.32 58.28 16.84
CA ALA A 615 -64.52 59.46 17.13
C ALA A 615 -65.16 60.37 18.21
N PRO A 616 -64.38 61.17 18.97
CA PRO A 616 -64.90 62.10 19.98
C PRO A 616 -65.84 63.19 19.42
N THR A 617 -65.66 63.55 18.15
CA THR A 617 -66.48 64.54 17.43
C THR A 617 -66.61 64.13 15.97
N GLY A 618 -67.84 63.93 15.48
CA GLY A 618 -68.05 63.36 14.14
C GLY A 618 -67.77 61.85 14.11
N GLY A 619 -67.16 61.35 13.04
CA GLY A 619 -66.93 59.92 12.86
C GLY A 619 -68.18 59.14 12.40
N ASN A 620 -68.05 57.82 12.30
CA ASN A 620 -69.14 56.92 11.95
C ASN A 620 -69.97 56.59 13.20
N LYS A 621 -71.29 56.54 13.07
CA LYS A 621 -72.18 56.06 14.15
C LYS A 621 -72.14 54.53 14.16
N TRP A 622 -71.84 53.94 15.31
CA TRP A 622 -71.84 52.50 15.52
C TRP A 622 -73.27 51.96 15.59
N ASP A 623 -73.57 50.92 14.82
CA ASP A 623 -74.83 50.17 14.85
C ASP A 623 -74.63 48.81 15.52
N PHE A 624 -75.00 48.71 16.79
CA PHE A 624 -74.92 47.48 17.59
C PHE A 624 -75.75 46.30 17.04
N SER A 625 -76.59 46.50 16.02
CA SER A 625 -77.31 45.43 15.33
C SER A 625 -76.59 44.85 14.11
N THR A 626 -75.58 45.55 13.56
CA THR A 626 -74.86 45.11 12.34
C THR A 626 -73.34 45.21 12.45
N ASP A 627 -72.79 46.20 13.15
CA ASP A 627 -71.35 46.38 13.34
C ASP A 627 -70.79 45.37 14.35
N LYS A 628 -69.77 44.63 13.89
CA LYS A 628 -69.10 43.55 14.60
C LYS A 628 -67.73 43.98 15.11
N MET A 629 -67.24 43.33 16.16
CA MET A 629 -65.93 43.63 16.74
C MET A 629 -64.80 43.39 15.71
N PRO A 630 -64.01 44.42 15.35
CA PRO A 630 -62.94 44.29 14.37
C PRO A 630 -61.69 43.64 14.98
N ALA A 631 -60.65 43.42 14.17
CA ALA A 631 -59.39 42.82 14.60
C ALA A 631 -58.48 43.83 15.34
N GLY A 632 -59.01 44.49 16.37
CA GLY A 632 -58.35 45.51 17.17
C GLY A 632 -59.29 46.11 18.21
N ASN A 633 -58.72 46.72 19.26
CA ASN A 633 -59.51 47.41 20.28
C ASN A 633 -60.17 48.66 19.70
N VAL A 634 -61.40 48.94 20.14
CA VAL A 634 -62.24 50.06 19.64
C VAL A 634 -62.51 51.04 20.80
N THR A 635 -62.68 52.32 20.49
CA THR A 635 -63.26 53.29 21.44
C THR A 635 -64.46 53.97 20.78
N LEU A 636 -65.60 53.92 21.46
CA LEU A 636 -66.86 54.50 21.03
C LEU A 636 -67.23 55.64 21.97
N TYR A 637 -67.48 56.82 21.41
CA TYR A 637 -67.69 58.06 22.14
C TYR A 637 -69.17 58.46 22.10
N ALA A 638 -69.72 58.86 23.24
CA ALA A 638 -71.08 59.36 23.34
C ALA A 638 -71.18 60.81 22.87
N GLN A 639 -71.95 61.06 21.80
CA GLN A 639 -72.17 62.41 21.26
C GLN A 639 -73.56 62.96 21.62
N PHE A 640 -73.67 64.29 21.72
CA PHE A 640 -74.88 64.98 22.21
C PHE A 640 -75.10 66.36 21.56
N ASN A 641 -76.37 66.68 21.25
CA ASN A 641 -76.81 67.97 20.71
C ASN A 641 -77.47 68.87 21.78
N LYS A 642 -77.28 70.20 21.70
CA LYS A 642 -77.73 71.18 22.71
C LYS A 642 -79.14 71.75 22.41
N LEU A 643 -79.93 72.00 23.45
CA LEU A 643 -81.29 72.58 23.36
C LEU A 643 -81.30 74.13 23.50
N GLY A 644 -82.35 74.83 23.01
CA GLY A 644 -82.44 76.30 22.96
C GLY A 644 -83.86 76.90 23.10
N PHE A 645 -83.95 78.23 23.28
CA PHE A 645 -85.18 78.98 23.64
C PHE A 645 -85.30 80.35 22.92
N VAL A 646 -86.52 80.92 22.82
CA VAL A 646 -86.82 82.24 22.20
C VAL A 646 -87.97 82.99 22.91
N THR A 647 -88.10 84.31 22.69
CA THR A 647 -89.10 85.21 23.33
C THR A 647 -89.65 86.30 22.37
N PRO A 648 -90.98 86.58 22.33
CA PRO A 648 -91.59 87.60 21.47
C PRO A 648 -92.06 88.90 22.18
N GLU A 649 -92.40 89.93 21.39
CA GLU A 649 -92.83 91.28 21.81
C GLU A 649 -94.37 91.46 21.74
N ILE A 650 -94.97 92.36 22.54
CA ILE A 650 -96.43 92.56 22.64
C ILE A 650 -96.83 94.04 22.52
N LYS A 651 -97.86 94.33 21.72
CA LYS A 651 -98.65 95.58 21.77
C LYS A 651 -100.16 95.24 21.80
N PRO A 652 -100.96 95.72 22.77
CA PRO A 652 -102.22 95.06 23.12
C PRO A 652 -103.48 95.61 22.40
N SER A 653 -104.35 94.69 22.00
CA SER A 653 -105.80 94.87 21.91
C SER A 653 -106.50 93.54 22.25
N VAL A 654 -107.55 93.60 23.07
CA VAL A 654 -108.16 92.47 23.82
C VAL A 654 -109.68 92.71 23.80
N PRO A 655 -110.55 91.74 23.43
CA PRO A 655 -110.86 90.60 24.31
C PRO A 655 -111.02 89.19 23.69
N THR A 656 -110.55 88.19 24.47
CA THR A 656 -111.20 86.90 24.87
C THR A 656 -111.98 86.08 23.79
N ALA A 657 -111.81 84.76 23.63
CA ALA A 657 -111.62 83.75 24.68
C ALA A 657 -111.16 82.31 24.22
N VAL A 658 -110.60 81.55 25.18
CA VAL A 658 -110.44 80.05 25.25
C VAL A 658 -109.38 79.35 24.35
N THR A 659 -108.95 78.18 24.81
CA THR A 659 -107.75 77.33 24.55
C THR A 659 -108.13 75.90 24.06
N PRO A 660 -107.26 74.84 23.94
CA PRO A 660 -105.77 74.69 23.77
C PRO A 660 -105.33 73.60 22.70
N ILE A 661 -104.04 73.16 22.74
CA ILE A 661 -103.47 71.79 22.44
C ILE A 661 -102.65 71.51 21.13
N MET A 662 -101.30 71.51 21.27
CA MET A 662 -100.22 70.61 20.72
C MET A 662 -99.89 70.46 19.18
N PRO A 663 -98.71 69.88 18.78
CA PRO A 663 -97.92 70.35 17.60
C PRO A 663 -97.37 69.27 16.62
N GLY A 664 -96.50 69.65 15.66
CA GLY A 664 -95.52 68.72 15.02
C GLY A 664 -94.67 69.22 13.82
N VAL A 665 -93.42 68.69 13.75
CA VAL A 665 -92.55 68.36 12.57
C VAL A 665 -91.76 69.47 11.78
N ASP A 666 -90.51 69.13 11.41
CA ASP A 666 -89.50 69.83 10.54
C ASP A 666 -89.76 69.62 9.00
N PRO A 667 -88.83 69.81 8.00
CA PRO A 667 -87.45 70.36 7.93
C PRO A 667 -87.19 71.30 6.70
N ILE A 668 -85.91 71.52 6.27
CA ILE A 668 -85.34 71.60 4.87
C ILE A 668 -84.06 72.49 4.72
N THR A 669 -83.11 72.07 3.85
CA THR A 669 -81.89 72.80 3.34
C THR A 669 -81.82 72.72 1.78
N PRO A 670 -80.98 73.48 1.02
CA PRO A 670 -79.72 72.89 0.43
C PRO A 670 -78.61 73.84 -0.19
N ASN A 671 -77.57 73.25 -0.83
CA ASN A 671 -76.71 73.71 -1.98
C ASN A 671 -75.46 74.64 -1.73
N THR A 672 -74.34 74.64 -2.52
CA THR A 672 -73.96 74.03 -3.85
C THR A 672 -72.41 73.81 -4.06
N GLU A 673 -71.97 73.20 -5.19
CA GLU A 673 -70.57 72.90 -5.67
C GLU A 673 -70.41 73.24 -7.21
N PRO A 674 -69.40 72.87 -8.09
CA PRO A 674 -68.08 72.14 -8.04
C PRO A 674 -66.89 72.98 -8.69
N PRO A 675 -66.04 72.62 -9.74
CA PRO A 675 -65.39 71.38 -10.28
C PRO A 675 -63.90 71.44 -10.87
N THR A 676 -63.24 70.25 -11.05
CA THR A 676 -62.31 69.76 -12.16
C THR A 676 -60.77 70.05 -12.34
N ILE A 677 -60.01 69.01 -12.81
CA ILE A 677 -58.51 68.86 -12.86
C ILE A 677 -57.98 67.93 -14.02
N PRO A 678 -56.86 68.27 -14.73
CA PRO A 678 -55.90 67.31 -15.39
C PRO A 678 -54.38 67.76 -15.34
N GLY A 679 -53.31 67.09 -15.82
CA GLY A 679 -53.05 65.73 -16.37
C GLY A 679 -51.67 65.51 -17.10
N GLU A 680 -51.04 64.32 -16.96
CA GLU A 680 -49.99 63.60 -17.79
C GLU A 680 -48.48 64.03 -17.91
N GLY A 681 -47.61 63.09 -18.39
CA GLY A 681 -46.11 63.08 -18.43
C GLY A 681 -45.47 63.04 -19.86
N PRO A 682 -44.38 62.29 -20.22
CA PRO A 682 -43.53 61.32 -19.47
C PRO A 682 -41.97 61.29 -19.79
N ASN A 683 -41.24 60.33 -19.17
CA ASN A 683 -40.09 59.51 -19.68
C ASN A 683 -38.59 59.96 -19.88
N THR A 684 -37.70 59.01 -19.51
CA THR A 684 -36.37 58.59 -20.08
C THR A 684 -35.04 59.37 -19.91
N VAL A 685 -34.10 58.71 -19.18
CA VAL A 685 -32.68 58.37 -19.50
C VAL A 685 -31.76 59.40 -20.20
N SER A 686 -30.63 59.77 -19.56
CA SER A 686 -29.27 59.61 -20.13
C SER A 686 -28.09 59.95 -19.20
N ASN A 687 -26.97 59.26 -19.44
CA ASN A 687 -25.67 59.35 -18.76
C ASN A 687 -24.83 60.54 -19.27
N THR A 688 -24.12 61.25 -18.40
CA THR A 688 -22.79 61.82 -18.67
C THR A 688 -22.12 62.25 -17.37
N GLY A 689 -20.83 61.94 -17.20
CA GLY A 689 -20.05 62.35 -16.04
C GLY A 689 -19.04 63.46 -16.36
N SER A 690 -18.53 64.14 -15.35
CA SER A 690 -17.23 64.82 -15.45
C SER A 690 -16.47 64.85 -14.13
N ARG A 691 -15.15 64.74 -14.31
CA ARG A 691 -14.10 64.58 -13.30
C ARG A 691 -13.74 65.89 -12.57
N ASN A 692 -13.00 65.71 -11.47
CA ASN A 692 -11.92 66.56 -10.95
C ASN A 692 -12.30 67.91 -10.29
N THR A 693 -11.48 68.52 -9.40
CA THR A 693 -10.46 68.09 -8.38
C THR A 693 -10.16 69.35 -7.53
N ILE A 694 -9.32 69.24 -6.49
CA ILE A 694 -8.39 70.27 -5.94
C ILE A 694 -8.70 70.78 -4.50
N ILE A 695 -7.98 70.18 -3.54
CA ILE A 695 -7.15 70.79 -2.47
C ILE A 695 -7.75 71.94 -1.62
N THR A 696 -7.84 71.71 -0.30
CA THR A 696 -7.12 72.55 0.70
C THR A 696 -7.04 71.92 2.11
N SER A 697 -5.87 72.03 2.72
CA SER A 697 -5.55 71.84 4.15
C SER A 697 -4.71 73.08 4.60
N PRO A 698 -4.15 73.22 5.82
CA PRO A 698 -4.30 72.47 7.08
C PRO A 698 -4.46 73.37 8.36
N LYS A 699 -4.57 72.75 9.55
CA LYS A 699 -4.03 73.20 10.89
C LYS A 699 -4.25 72.05 11.91
N ASN A 700 -3.25 71.54 12.66
CA ASN A 700 -2.53 72.08 13.85
C ASN A 700 -3.40 72.16 15.14
N THR A 701 -3.01 71.69 16.36
CA THR A 701 -1.71 71.15 16.88
C THR A 701 -1.84 70.44 18.26
N THR A 702 -0.89 69.54 18.63
CA THR A 702 -0.39 69.14 20.01
C THR A 702 -1.35 68.70 21.15
N THR A 703 -1.33 67.48 21.74
CA THR A 703 -0.42 66.84 22.78
C THR A 703 -0.57 67.37 24.24
N PHE A 704 -0.27 66.67 25.37
CA PHE A 704 0.65 65.55 25.73
C PHE A 704 0.28 64.84 27.09
N SER A 705 0.92 63.68 27.40
CA SER A 705 1.27 63.15 28.77
C SER A 705 0.17 62.52 29.68
N LEU A 706 0.44 61.57 30.61
CA LEU A 706 1.64 60.77 30.97
C LEU A 706 1.30 59.50 31.82
N ALA A 707 2.33 58.65 32.04
CA ALA A 707 2.59 57.75 33.18
C ALA A 707 2.32 56.22 33.07
N THR A 708 3.35 55.44 33.42
CA THR A 708 3.38 54.00 33.80
C THR A 708 4.17 53.86 35.12
N PRO A 709 4.31 52.66 35.72
CA PRO A 709 5.60 51.96 35.55
C PRO A 709 5.60 50.40 35.65
N GLN A 710 6.57 49.77 34.95
CA GLN A 710 7.38 48.55 35.26
C GLN A 710 6.72 47.22 35.75
N GLU A 711 7.20 46.02 35.38
CA GLU A 711 8.17 45.55 34.34
C GLU A 711 7.76 44.09 33.91
N SER A 712 8.54 43.04 33.58
CA SER A 712 9.99 42.75 33.58
C SER A 712 10.43 41.76 32.47
N LYS A 713 11.45 42.17 31.70
CA LYS A 713 12.60 41.41 31.14
C LYS A 713 12.50 39.96 30.60
N LEU A 714 12.94 39.85 29.33
CA LEU A 714 13.86 38.83 28.75
C LEU A 714 13.35 37.39 28.53
N ALA A 715 13.83 36.62 27.53
CA ALA A 715 14.80 36.87 26.44
C ALA A 715 14.50 36.02 25.17
N LYS A 716 15.26 36.24 24.08
CA LYS A 716 15.20 35.50 22.80
C LYS A 716 16.02 34.21 22.82
N LEU A 717 15.59 33.19 22.07
CA LEU A 717 16.32 32.32 21.11
C LEU A 717 15.32 31.22 20.59
N GLY A 718 15.52 30.49 19.49
CA GLY A 718 16.50 30.64 18.41
C GLY A 718 16.85 29.31 17.70
N GLU A 719 16.28 29.08 16.50
CA GLU A 719 16.68 28.10 15.46
C GLU A 719 16.65 26.57 15.69
N LYS A 720 16.49 25.86 14.55
CA LYS A 720 17.03 24.52 14.15
C LYS A 720 16.51 23.21 14.78
N ASN A 721 15.66 22.55 14.00
CA ASN A 721 15.88 21.22 13.39
C ASN A 721 16.19 19.96 14.24
N SER A 722 15.16 19.09 14.33
CA SER A 722 15.18 17.70 13.81
C SER A 722 15.53 16.50 14.72
N ARG A 723 14.71 15.44 14.54
CA ARG A 723 14.94 13.96 14.65
C ARG A 723 14.33 13.18 15.82
N ILE A 724 13.86 11.97 15.45
CA ILE A 724 13.53 10.74 16.23
C ILE A 724 12.29 10.88 17.15
N LEU A 725 11.12 10.25 16.93
CA LEU A 725 10.70 8.91 16.45
C LEU A 725 10.37 7.92 17.59
N GLN A 726 9.14 8.02 18.12
CA GLN A 726 8.29 6.97 18.73
C GLN A 726 6.83 7.45 18.56
N GLY A 727 5.80 6.66 18.26
CA GLY A 727 5.66 5.26 17.83
C GLY A 727 4.35 5.08 17.04
N LEU A 728 4.06 3.88 16.49
CA LEU A 728 2.91 3.65 15.58
C LEU A 728 1.53 3.78 16.26
N GLY A 729 0.52 4.27 15.52
CA GLY A 729 -0.80 4.64 16.08
C GLY A 729 -2.02 4.66 15.14
N LEU A 730 -2.01 3.88 14.05
CA LEU A 730 -3.13 3.58 13.14
C LEU A 730 -3.71 4.74 12.28
N ILE A 731 -4.42 4.36 11.21
CA ILE A 731 -4.96 5.20 10.14
C ILE A 731 -6.49 5.15 10.18
N MET A 732 -7.18 6.30 10.09
CA MET A 732 -8.35 6.53 9.21
C MET A 732 -8.95 7.94 9.37
N MET A 733 -9.80 8.34 8.41
CA MET A 733 -10.70 9.51 8.43
C MET A 733 -10.06 10.90 8.57
N ILE A 734 -9.93 11.63 7.45
CA ILE A 734 -10.59 12.94 7.16
C ILE A 734 -10.05 13.44 5.81
N SER A 735 -10.84 13.28 4.74
CA SER A 735 -10.69 14.02 3.47
C SER A 735 -11.96 13.86 2.62
N GLY A 736 -13.09 14.42 3.09
CA GLY A 736 -14.42 14.18 2.49
C GLY A 736 -15.32 15.42 2.40
N ILE A 737 -14.79 16.65 2.45
CA ILE A 737 -15.60 17.88 2.35
C ILE A 737 -14.91 18.96 1.49
N VAL A 738 -14.88 18.78 0.16
CA VAL A 738 -14.98 19.89 -0.83
C VAL A 738 -15.67 19.35 -2.09
N PHE A 739 -16.40 20.22 -2.82
CA PHE A 739 -17.00 20.03 -4.16
C PHE A 739 -18.39 19.38 -4.26
N PHE A 740 -19.42 20.14 -3.88
CA PHE A 740 -20.67 20.21 -4.65
C PHE A 740 -21.14 21.66 -4.81
N ILE A 741 -20.81 22.28 -5.96
CA ILE A 741 -21.46 23.50 -6.45
C ILE A 741 -21.93 23.24 -7.88
N PHE A 742 -23.23 23.48 -8.11
CA PHE A 742 -23.94 23.20 -9.36
C PHE A 742 -23.27 23.80 -10.60
N LYS A 743 -23.10 22.98 -11.64
CA LYS A 743 -22.86 23.43 -13.03
C LYS A 743 -23.97 22.98 -13.99
N ARG A 744 -25.23 23.22 -13.61
CA ARG A 744 -26.37 23.15 -14.57
C ARG A 744 -26.14 24.18 -15.69
N LYS A 745 -25.82 23.71 -16.90
CA LYS A 745 -25.97 24.50 -18.13
C LYS A 745 -26.82 23.73 -19.14
N LYS A 746 -27.68 24.47 -19.84
CA LYS A 746 -28.85 23.96 -20.55
C LYS A 746 -28.48 23.11 -21.78
N ILE A 747 -29.29 22.08 -22.02
CA ILE A 747 -29.54 21.52 -23.36
C ILE A 747 -30.28 22.57 -24.20
N CYS A 748 -29.87 22.75 -25.46
CA CYS A 748 -30.66 23.39 -26.52
C CYS A 748 -30.14 22.92 -27.88
N SER A 749 -31.02 22.24 -28.65
CA SER A 749 -30.77 21.59 -29.94
C SER A 749 -29.76 20.43 -29.92
#